data_AF-A0A2W7AEE1-F1
#
_entry.id   AF-A0A2W7AEE1-F1
#
_cell.length_a   1.000
_cell.length_b   1.000
_cell.length_c   1.000
_cell.angle_alpha   90.00
_cell.angle_beta   90.00
_cell.angle_gamma   90.00
#
_symmetry.space_group_name_H-M   'P 1'
#
loop_
_entity.id
_entity.type
_entity.pdbx_description
1 polymer ?
#
loop_
_entity_poly.entity_id
_entity_poly.type
_entity_poly.pdbx_seq_one_letter_code
_entity_poly.pdbx_strand_id
1 'polypeptide(L)'
;MEFVTNLLVEQIYQEITQEHPLGALPSIQLKLNRQLFYLRHYALIKATSKDYIRQSQIRLILEPLLTRLLGRLGSKQMVAKELFQTLEELRRRELRPEGELKSTFGYGGGNIINLLCNLGIDLTGTDFSYLAIRQAYLSEIKLHRVNFSRTAVIKSVFAEVIGGVLSVAFSPNGKLLAIGDTKGDIHLWQVSDGKPILTYKGHKGWVVSVAFNPEGTVLASSSVDQSIKLWDVSTGDCLNTLQGYIGAVMSVAFSPDGITLASGHADRTVRLWRSGQCINVLHSHEDIVEAVAFSSKGNLLASSSDDCSVRIWDVDTGECLRIFEGHEDTIWSLAFSHNGNVLASGSEDKTTRLWNVETGNCLKILTGHTNTVFTVSFSHDGSTLATGSGDRTIRLWDLKTAQCFKTLTGHNHWVRSVAFHPARLVLASSSGDEMVKLWEIDTGFCMRTFQGHTGRSWTATNDNQNDTQASDNTSNEHLLNLWEVSTGQQFRILQGYTNAVRSVVFNLEQTIIASGGDDSIIRLWDIQSGKCIRALHGHAGQVWQVAFSPLGTLLASCAEDCTIKLWDVSSGNCLTTITEHPDLARTLVFSHDGKLLATGETGRVIKLRDIITGECLRILQGHTSAVLTIAFSPDDRYLISSSRDKTVKIWDTKNGDCLQTLDTLPSVTSNATFMPMQPHIAFCCGNKSIYRWNIKNGEFIPEHISHDGNVLTIAADPEGILVASAGEDAQINIWDWQTGDVISNLVGHTGSIYTLVFSPHGSLIASGSRDETVKLWNAKTGECIRTYREPRPYEGLNISEATGLTAAQKDKLISLGAIEVQL
;
A
#
# COMPACT_ATOMS: atom_id res chain seq x y z
N MET A 1 29.49 -25.63 -24.71
CA MET A 1 29.30 -24.71 -23.58
C MET A 1 29.23 -25.44 -22.24
N GLU A 2 28.45 -26.52 -22.11
CA GLU A 2 28.31 -27.28 -20.84
C GLU A 2 29.63 -27.75 -20.21
N PHE A 3 30.60 -28.21 -21.01
CA PHE A 3 31.91 -28.63 -20.49
C PHE A 3 32.66 -27.50 -19.78
N VAL A 4 32.61 -26.28 -20.32
CA VAL A 4 33.25 -25.09 -19.72
C VAL A 4 32.51 -24.67 -18.46
N THR A 5 31.18 -24.76 -18.46
CA THR A 5 30.33 -24.47 -17.29
C THR A 5 30.60 -25.43 -16.14
N ASN A 6 30.68 -26.74 -16.42
CA ASN A 6 30.98 -27.76 -15.41
C ASN A 6 32.39 -27.61 -14.84
N LEU A 7 33.37 -27.24 -15.66
CA LEU A 7 34.73 -26.95 -15.19
C LEU A 7 34.74 -25.74 -14.26
N LEU A 8 34.02 -24.67 -14.58
CA LEU A 8 33.91 -23.48 -13.71
C LEU A 8 33.25 -23.83 -12.37
N VAL A 9 32.15 -24.60 -12.39
CA VAL A 9 31.46 -25.07 -11.18
C VAL A 9 32.41 -25.92 -10.31
N GLU A 10 33.18 -26.83 -10.93
CA GLU A 10 34.16 -27.66 -10.22
C GLU A 10 35.26 -26.82 -9.56
N GLN A 11 35.87 -25.89 -10.30
CA GLN A 11 36.95 -25.05 -9.77
C GLN A 11 36.47 -24.16 -8.62
N ILE A 12 35.27 -23.58 -8.73
CA ILE A 12 34.69 -22.74 -7.66
C ILE A 12 34.29 -23.60 -6.46
N TYR A 13 33.74 -24.80 -6.68
CA TYR A 13 33.48 -25.76 -5.61
C TYR A 13 34.76 -26.07 -4.83
N GLN A 14 35.85 -26.41 -5.52
CA GLN A 14 37.15 -26.70 -4.90
C GLN A 14 37.72 -25.49 -4.15
N GLU A 15 37.59 -24.27 -4.71
CA GLU A 15 37.96 -23.03 -4.02
C GLU A 15 37.18 -22.86 -2.70
N ILE A 16 35.87 -23.14 -2.69
CA ILE A 16 34.99 -23.01 -1.52
C ILE A 16 35.10 -24.19 -0.54
N THR A 17 35.63 -25.36 -0.93
CA THR A 17 35.78 -26.52 -0.02
C THR A 17 37.23 -26.81 0.38
N GLN A 18 38.22 -26.13 -0.22
CA GLN A 18 39.67 -26.38 -0.05
C GLN A 18 40.12 -27.77 -0.55
N GLU A 19 39.41 -28.36 -1.51
CA GLU A 19 39.82 -29.64 -2.08
C GLU A 19 40.93 -29.46 -3.13
N HIS A 20 42.08 -30.13 -2.91
CA HIS A 20 43.09 -30.34 -3.96
C HIS A 20 42.65 -31.53 -4.84
N PRO A 21 42.99 -31.56 -6.16
CA PRO A 21 42.62 -32.66 -7.07
C PRO A 21 43.16 -34.04 -6.67
N LEU A 22 44.03 -34.12 -5.66
CA LEU A 22 44.64 -35.34 -5.14
C LEU A 22 44.46 -35.29 -3.62
N GLY A 23 43.62 -36.18 -3.06
CA GLY A 23 43.13 -36.17 -1.68
C GLY A 23 44.19 -36.29 -0.57
N ALA A 24 45.03 -35.26 -0.41
CA ALA A 24 45.95 -35.10 0.70
C ALA A 24 45.33 -34.23 1.80
N LEU A 25 45.44 -34.68 3.06
CA LEU A 25 44.99 -33.96 4.24
C LEU A 25 45.58 -32.54 4.30
N PRO A 26 44.78 -31.47 4.53
CA PRO A 26 45.31 -30.11 4.60
C PRO A 26 46.08 -29.88 5.90
N SER A 27 47.35 -29.51 5.80
CA SER A 27 48.09 -28.91 6.90
C SER A 27 47.53 -27.51 7.21
N ILE A 28 47.58 -27.09 8.48
CA ILE A 28 47.04 -25.81 8.98
C ILE A 28 47.61 -24.58 8.23
N GLN A 29 48.80 -24.71 7.61
CA GLN A 29 49.43 -23.67 6.78
C GLN A 29 48.78 -23.48 5.40
N LEU A 30 48.13 -24.50 4.83
CA LEU A 30 47.42 -24.41 3.54
C LEU A 30 46.06 -23.70 3.65
N LYS A 31 45.47 -23.67 4.85
CA LYS A 31 44.24 -22.89 5.15
C LYS A 31 44.40 -21.38 4.93
N LEU A 32 45.62 -20.86 4.91
CA LEU A 32 45.90 -19.43 4.79
C LEU A 32 46.04 -18.91 3.36
N ASN A 33 46.03 -19.77 2.33
CA ASN A 33 46.34 -19.37 0.95
C ASN A 33 45.33 -19.88 -0.10
N ARG A 34 44.02 -19.79 0.19
CA ARG A 34 42.94 -20.01 -0.78
C ARG A 34 43.08 -19.01 -1.94
N GLN A 35 43.38 -19.40 -3.18
CA GLN A 35 43.60 -18.38 -4.22
C GLN A 35 42.31 -17.64 -4.65
N LEU A 36 41.11 -18.19 -4.38
CA LEU A 36 39.78 -17.61 -4.70
C LEU A 36 39.74 -16.93 -6.07
N PHE A 37 40.47 -17.48 -7.04
CA PHE A 37 40.74 -16.83 -8.30
C PHE A 37 39.46 -16.80 -9.14
N TYR A 38 38.80 -17.94 -9.29
CA TYR A 38 37.59 -18.05 -10.11
C TYR A 38 36.43 -17.28 -9.48
N LEU A 39 36.24 -17.43 -8.17
CA LEU A 39 35.19 -16.73 -7.43
C LEU A 39 35.33 -15.19 -7.52
N ARG A 40 36.55 -14.64 -7.62
CA ARG A 40 36.78 -13.19 -7.67
C ARG A 40 36.76 -12.59 -9.07
N HIS A 41 37.14 -13.36 -10.09
CA HIS A 41 37.31 -12.82 -11.45
C HIS A 41 36.13 -13.09 -12.38
N TYR A 42 35.30 -14.09 -12.09
CA TYR A 42 34.17 -14.46 -12.94
C TYR A 42 32.83 -14.27 -12.21
N ALA A 43 31.86 -13.67 -12.91
CA ALA A 43 30.51 -13.55 -12.40
C ALA A 43 29.77 -14.90 -12.54
N LEU A 44 29.21 -15.42 -11.45
CA LEU A 44 28.33 -16.59 -11.50
C LEU A 44 26.98 -16.24 -12.17
N ILE A 45 26.52 -15.01 -11.94
CA ILE A 45 25.33 -14.43 -12.56
C ILE A 45 25.69 -13.06 -13.12
N LYS A 46 25.12 -12.71 -14.26
CA LYS A 46 25.03 -11.32 -14.72
C LYS A 46 23.69 -10.73 -14.26
N ALA A 47 23.65 -10.15 -13.07
CA ALA A 47 22.46 -9.48 -12.51
C ALA A 47 21.78 -8.52 -13.51
N THR A 48 22.54 -7.74 -14.29
CA THR A 48 21.97 -6.79 -15.27
C THR A 48 21.51 -7.41 -16.60
N SER A 49 21.60 -8.74 -16.77
CA SER A 49 21.13 -9.41 -17.99
C SER A 49 19.63 -9.68 -17.97
N LYS A 50 19.03 -9.98 -19.13
CA LYS A 50 17.61 -10.34 -19.24
C LYS A 50 17.27 -11.54 -18.35
N ASP A 51 16.04 -11.59 -17.83
CA ASP A 51 15.66 -12.59 -16.82
C ASP A 51 15.84 -14.03 -17.29
N TYR A 52 15.52 -14.37 -18.55
CA TYR A 52 15.74 -15.72 -19.08
C TYR A 52 17.23 -16.12 -19.11
N ILE A 53 18.14 -15.17 -19.38
CA ILE A 53 19.59 -15.41 -19.35
C ILE A 53 20.01 -15.66 -17.90
N ARG A 54 19.49 -14.84 -16.97
CA ARG A 54 19.78 -14.95 -15.54
C ARG A 54 19.28 -16.29 -14.97
N GLN A 55 18.06 -16.70 -15.30
CA GLN A 55 17.49 -17.99 -14.90
C GLN A 55 18.29 -19.16 -15.48
N SER A 56 18.74 -19.06 -16.73
CA SER A 56 19.63 -20.06 -17.32
C SER A 56 20.95 -20.16 -16.57
N GLN A 57 21.54 -19.03 -16.15
CA GLN A 57 22.76 -19.01 -15.33
C GLN A 57 22.53 -19.60 -13.93
N ILE A 58 21.40 -19.31 -13.30
CA ILE A 58 21.02 -19.89 -12.01
C ILE A 58 20.95 -21.42 -12.13
N ARG A 59 20.21 -21.92 -13.12
CA ARG A 59 19.99 -23.35 -13.36
C ARG A 59 21.26 -24.12 -13.75
N LEU A 60 22.14 -23.50 -14.53
CA LEU A 60 23.33 -24.17 -15.08
C LEU A 60 24.61 -23.96 -14.24
N ILE A 61 24.65 -22.94 -13.38
CA ILE A 61 25.86 -22.59 -12.60
C ILE A 61 25.58 -22.66 -11.09
N LEU A 62 24.61 -21.90 -10.58
CA LEU A 62 24.39 -21.80 -9.13
C LEU A 62 23.76 -23.06 -8.55
N GLU A 63 22.69 -23.58 -9.16
CA GLU A 63 22.02 -24.77 -8.66
C GLU A 63 22.98 -25.97 -8.58
N PRO A 64 23.75 -26.32 -9.64
CA PRO A 64 24.72 -27.42 -9.55
C PRO A 64 25.81 -27.19 -8.50
N LEU A 65 26.31 -25.96 -8.36
CA LEU A 65 27.30 -25.61 -7.34
C LEU A 65 26.73 -25.77 -5.93
N LEU A 66 25.51 -25.28 -5.68
CA LEU A 66 24.82 -25.40 -4.40
C LEU A 66 24.47 -26.84 -4.07
N THR A 67 24.02 -27.65 -5.04
CA THR A 67 23.77 -29.08 -4.84
C THR A 67 25.01 -29.81 -4.37
N ARG A 68 26.19 -29.50 -4.94
CA ARG A 68 27.46 -30.11 -4.52
C ARG A 68 27.91 -29.63 -3.13
N LEU A 69 27.82 -28.33 -2.86
CA LEU A 69 28.13 -27.77 -1.54
C LEU A 69 27.23 -28.36 -0.46
N LEU A 70 25.93 -28.51 -0.74
CA LEU A 70 24.96 -29.16 0.15
C LEU A 70 25.26 -30.64 0.34
N GLY A 71 25.60 -31.37 -0.73
CA GLY A 71 26.00 -32.77 -0.64
C GLY A 71 27.23 -32.98 0.24
N ARG A 72 28.17 -32.03 0.26
CA ARG A 72 29.40 -32.12 1.05
C ARG A 72 29.25 -31.64 2.50
N LEU A 73 28.58 -30.51 2.71
CA LEU A 73 28.47 -29.82 4.00
C LEU A 73 27.21 -30.20 4.77
N GLY A 74 26.27 -30.93 4.13
CA GLY A 74 25.13 -31.59 4.76
C GLY A 74 23.94 -30.68 5.08
N SER A 75 24.12 -29.37 5.25
CA SER A 75 23.02 -28.45 5.54
C SER A 75 23.22 -27.06 4.95
N LYS A 76 22.10 -26.36 4.69
CA LYS A 76 22.11 -24.96 4.22
C LYS A 76 22.87 -24.04 5.17
N GLN A 77 22.74 -24.26 6.49
CA GLN A 77 23.43 -23.46 7.51
C GLN A 77 24.94 -23.68 7.48
N MET A 78 25.41 -24.90 7.23
CA MET A 78 26.84 -25.18 7.12
C MET A 78 27.45 -24.59 5.84
N VAL A 79 26.72 -24.65 4.72
CA VAL A 79 27.11 -23.95 3.49
C VAL A 79 27.17 -22.44 3.73
N ALA A 80 26.16 -21.86 4.37
CA ALA A 80 26.15 -20.43 4.71
C ALA A 80 27.34 -20.04 5.58
N LYS A 81 27.66 -20.85 6.61
CA LYS A 81 28.83 -20.62 7.48
C LYS A 81 30.13 -20.59 6.70
N GLU A 82 30.35 -21.53 5.77
CA GLU A 82 31.56 -21.57 4.93
C GLU A 82 31.63 -20.36 3.97
N LEU A 83 30.49 -19.96 3.40
CA LEU A 83 30.39 -18.78 2.55
C LEU A 83 30.69 -17.49 3.32
N PHE A 84 30.18 -17.34 4.56
CA PHE A 84 30.51 -16.20 5.42
C PHE A 84 31.99 -16.19 5.84
N GLN A 85 32.60 -17.35 6.11
CA GLN A 85 34.05 -17.42 6.37
C GLN A 85 34.87 -16.99 5.14
N THR A 86 34.44 -17.41 3.95
CA THR A 86 35.05 -16.99 2.68
C THR A 86 34.89 -15.48 2.46
N LEU A 87 33.75 -14.92 2.84
CA LEU A 87 33.48 -13.48 2.78
C LEU A 87 34.43 -12.68 3.70
N GLU A 88 34.65 -13.14 4.93
CA GLU A 88 35.61 -12.52 5.86
C GLU A 88 37.06 -12.59 5.34
N GLU A 89 37.42 -13.70 4.69
CA GLU A 89 38.73 -13.83 4.04
C GLU A 89 38.88 -12.84 2.87
N LEU A 90 37.84 -12.67 2.04
CA LEU A 90 37.82 -11.67 0.98
C LEU A 90 37.96 -10.25 1.54
N ARG A 91 37.23 -9.91 2.60
CA ARG A 91 37.32 -8.60 3.25
C ARG A 91 38.74 -8.30 3.73
N ARG A 92 39.38 -9.24 4.45
CA ARG A 92 40.77 -9.08 4.91
C ARG A 92 41.75 -8.86 3.77
N ARG A 93 41.49 -9.45 2.60
CA ARG A 93 42.34 -9.29 1.42
C ARG A 93 42.11 -7.98 0.70
N GLU A 94 40.85 -7.54 0.59
CA GLU A 94 40.46 -6.36 -0.16
C GLU A 94 40.63 -5.06 0.63
N LEU A 95 40.73 -5.11 1.96
CA LEU A 95 40.97 -3.94 2.81
C LEU A 95 42.46 -3.50 2.76
N ARG A 96 42.72 -2.22 2.50
CA ARG A 96 44.04 -1.58 2.71
C ARG A 96 44.22 -1.17 4.17
N PRO A 97 45.46 -1.04 4.66
CA PRO A 97 45.75 -0.52 6.00
C PRO A 97 45.13 0.87 6.27
N GLU A 98 44.94 1.67 5.21
CA GLU A 98 44.36 3.01 5.26
C GLU A 98 42.81 3.02 5.31
N GLY A 99 42.16 1.86 5.29
CA GLY A 99 40.68 1.75 5.32
C GLY A 99 39.99 1.85 3.96
N GLU A 100 40.76 1.83 2.87
CA GLU A 100 40.24 1.88 1.49
C GLU A 100 40.22 0.49 0.81
N LEU A 101 39.34 0.33 -0.18
CA LEU A 101 39.26 -0.88 -1.01
C LEU A 101 40.46 -0.98 -1.97
N LYS A 102 41.16 -2.13 -1.97
CA LYS A 102 42.27 -2.43 -2.90
C LYS A 102 41.84 -2.48 -4.35
N SER A 103 40.62 -2.95 -4.63
CA SER A 103 40.05 -3.05 -5.96
C SER A 103 38.53 -2.93 -5.86
N THR A 104 37.95 -2.18 -6.79
CA THR A 104 36.49 -2.06 -6.96
C THR A 104 35.94 -3.06 -7.98
N PHE A 105 36.78 -3.95 -8.53
CA PHE A 105 36.43 -4.81 -9.67
C PHE A 105 36.17 -6.28 -9.32
N GLY A 106 36.13 -6.66 -8.04
CA GLY A 106 35.90 -8.04 -7.60
C GLY A 106 34.45 -8.53 -7.75
N TYR A 107 34.26 -9.77 -8.22
CA TYR A 107 32.97 -10.47 -8.24
C TYR A 107 32.70 -11.30 -6.97
N GLY A 108 33.70 -11.46 -6.09
CA GLY A 108 33.63 -12.38 -4.96
C GLY A 108 32.46 -12.09 -4.01
N GLY A 109 32.30 -10.84 -3.58
CA GLY A 109 31.19 -10.45 -2.70
C GLY A 109 29.83 -10.65 -3.35
N GLY A 110 29.68 -10.26 -4.62
CA GLY A 110 28.43 -10.45 -5.38
C GLY A 110 28.07 -11.91 -5.62
N ASN A 111 29.07 -12.76 -5.90
CA ASN A 111 28.88 -14.20 -6.07
C ASN A 111 28.45 -14.88 -4.76
N ILE A 112 29.08 -14.54 -3.64
CA ILE A 112 28.70 -15.08 -2.33
C ILE A 112 27.27 -14.67 -1.97
N ILE A 113 26.91 -13.40 -2.18
CA ILE A 113 25.54 -12.93 -1.99
C ILE A 113 24.59 -13.76 -2.83
N ASN A 114 24.80 -13.88 -4.15
CA ASN A 114 23.91 -14.64 -5.03
C ASN A 114 23.74 -16.11 -4.57
N LEU A 115 24.80 -16.75 -4.06
CA LEU A 115 24.74 -18.11 -3.49
C LEU A 115 23.92 -18.17 -2.20
N LEU A 116 24.13 -17.25 -1.25
CA LEU A 116 23.36 -17.15 -0.01
C LEU A 116 21.88 -16.90 -0.30
N CYS A 117 21.59 -16.02 -1.25
CA CYS A 117 20.23 -15.70 -1.69
C CYS A 117 19.53 -16.92 -2.29
N ASN A 118 20.19 -17.66 -3.18
CA ASN A 118 19.62 -18.89 -3.78
C ASN A 118 19.51 -20.05 -2.79
N LEU A 119 20.27 -20.07 -1.70
CA LEU A 119 20.07 -21.01 -0.59
C LEU A 119 18.81 -20.70 0.24
N GLY A 120 18.28 -19.48 0.13
CA GLY A 120 17.19 -18.97 0.97
C GLY A 120 17.66 -18.54 2.36
N ILE A 121 18.90 -18.07 2.49
CA ILE A 121 19.43 -17.53 3.75
C ILE A 121 18.96 -16.09 3.93
N ASP A 122 18.41 -15.79 5.11
CA ASP A 122 18.09 -14.42 5.51
C ASP A 122 19.38 -13.63 5.75
N LEU A 123 19.53 -12.51 5.05
CA LEU A 123 20.70 -11.63 5.15
C LEU A 123 20.54 -10.57 6.24
N THR A 124 19.44 -10.54 6.99
CA THR A 124 19.17 -9.52 7.99
C THR A 124 20.34 -9.37 8.99
N GLY A 125 20.82 -8.14 9.18
CA GLY A 125 21.92 -7.85 10.12
C GLY A 125 23.31 -8.29 9.67
N THR A 126 23.46 -8.81 8.45
CA THR A 126 24.77 -9.23 7.94
C THR A 126 25.64 -8.04 7.55
N ASP A 127 26.95 -8.17 7.80
CA ASP A 127 27.92 -7.15 7.47
C ASP A 127 28.62 -7.50 6.15
N PHE A 128 28.48 -6.65 5.14
CA PHE A 128 29.17 -6.70 3.85
C PHE A 128 30.05 -5.47 3.61
N SER A 129 30.34 -4.69 4.66
CA SER A 129 31.20 -3.51 4.54
C SER A 129 32.58 -3.84 3.99
N TYR A 130 33.21 -2.86 3.34
CA TYR A 130 34.56 -2.96 2.78
C TYR A 130 34.75 -4.09 1.76
N LEU A 131 33.75 -4.37 0.93
CA LEU A 131 33.83 -5.38 -0.14
C LEU A 131 33.59 -4.78 -1.53
N ALA A 132 34.16 -5.42 -2.54
CA ALA A 132 33.72 -5.23 -3.92
C ALA A 132 32.52 -6.16 -4.21
N ILE A 133 31.34 -5.57 -4.38
CA ILE A 133 30.09 -6.27 -4.69
C ILE A 133 29.68 -5.96 -6.11
N ARG A 134 29.97 -6.89 -7.02
CA ARG A 134 29.64 -6.76 -8.43
C ARG A 134 28.69 -7.83 -8.91
N GLN A 135 27.67 -7.45 -9.68
CA GLN A 135 26.64 -8.35 -10.22
C GLN A 135 25.85 -9.12 -9.13
N ALA A 136 25.60 -8.48 -7.98
CA ALA A 136 24.67 -9.02 -7.00
C ALA A 136 23.22 -8.78 -7.47
N TYR A 137 22.37 -9.79 -7.38
CA TYR A 137 20.95 -9.70 -7.66
C TYR A 137 20.16 -9.64 -6.34
N LEU A 138 19.71 -8.43 -5.99
CA LEU A 138 19.13 -8.05 -4.70
C LEU A 138 17.69 -7.53 -4.83
N SER A 139 17.06 -7.67 -6.01
CA SER A 139 15.72 -7.13 -6.23
C SER A 139 14.63 -7.84 -5.44
N GLU A 140 14.83 -9.13 -5.15
CA GLU A 140 13.82 -9.98 -4.53
C GLU A 140 14.04 -10.19 -3.02
N ILE A 141 14.88 -9.37 -2.39
CA ILE A 141 15.46 -9.66 -1.07
C ILE A 141 15.25 -8.50 -0.12
N LYS A 142 14.80 -8.81 1.10
CA LYS A 142 14.76 -7.85 2.20
C LYS A 142 16.16 -7.74 2.81
N LEU A 143 16.74 -6.53 2.80
CA LEU A 143 18.09 -6.26 3.32
C LEU A 143 18.00 -5.45 4.62
N HIS A 144 17.21 -5.93 5.58
CA HIS A 144 17.04 -5.23 6.84
C HIS A 144 18.35 -5.21 7.63
N ARG A 145 18.78 -4.03 8.09
CA ARG A 145 19.98 -3.84 8.93
C ARG A 145 21.27 -4.41 8.35
N VAL A 146 21.33 -4.57 7.02
CA VAL A 146 22.53 -5.02 6.33
C VAL A 146 23.52 -3.87 6.24
N ASN A 147 24.81 -4.15 6.39
CA ASN A 147 25.84 -3.12 6.33
C ASN A 147 26.59 -3.15 4.98
N PHE A 148 26.34 -2.16 4.11
CA PHE A 148 27.05 -1.90 2.85
C PHE A 148 27.97 -0.67 2.96
N SER A 149 28.33 -0.25 4.17
CA SER A 149 29.20 0.92 4.32
C SER A 149 30.56 0.70 3.64
N ARG A 150 31.09 1.75 3.00
CA ARG A 150 32.39 1.75 2.30
C ARG A 150 32.55 0.60 1.30
N THR A 151 31.45 0.15 0.71
CA THR A 151 31.40 -0.96 -0.24
C THR A 151 31.34 -0.44 -1.67
N ALA A 152 32.00 -1.11 -2.61
CA ALA A 152 31.86 -0.79 -4.04
C ALA A 152 30.76 -1.66 -4.66
N VAL A 153 29.55 -1.10 -4.80
CA VAL A 153 28.38 -1.80 -5.36
C VAL A 153 28.27 -1.43 -6.84
N ILE A 154 28.61 -2.37 -7.74
CA ILE A 154 28.74 -2.09 -9.17
C ILE A 154 27.93 -3.08 -10.00
N LYS A 155 27.10 -2.58 -10.92
CA LYS A 155 26.25 -3.42 -11.80
C LYS A 155 25.41 -4.45 -11.00
N SER A 156 25.01 -4.09 -9.78
CA SER A 156 24.13 -4.89 -8.94
C SER A 156 22.70 -4.35 -9.07
N VAL A 157 21.71 -5.23 -8.95
CA VAL A 157 20.29 -4.91 -9.19
C VAL A 157 19.55 -4.94 -7.86
N PHE A 158 18.87 -3.86 -7.51
CA PHE A 158 18.00 -3.74 -6.33
C PHE A 158 16.52 -3.77 -6.75
N ALA A 159 15.61 -3.73 -5.78
CA ALA A 159 14.18 -3.81 -6.03
C ALA A 159 13.77 -2.69 -6.99
N GLU A 160 13.14 -3.05 -8.10
CA GLU A 160 12.56 -2.09 -9.02
C GLU A 160 11.16 -1.73 -8.52
N VAL A 161 10.99 -0.50 -8.02
CA VAL A 161 9.64 0.02 -7.80
C VAL A 161 9.01 0.21 -9.18
N ILE A 162 7.75 -0.22 -9.32
CA ILE A 162 6.95 0.01 -10.54
C ILE A 162 6.92 1.53 -10.78
N GLY A 163 6.92 2.00 -12.03
CA GLY A 163 6.59 3.40 -12.28
C GLY A 163 5.18 3.75 -11.80
N GLY A 164 4.77 5.01 -11.97
CA GLY A 164 3.36 5.35 -11.81
C GLY A 164 2.51 4.42 -12.68
N VAL A 165 1.50 3.77 -12.09
CA VAL A 165 0.77 2.73 -12.80
C VAL A 165 -0.39 3.36 -13.55
N LEU A 166 -0.43 3.15 -14.87
CA LEU A 166 -1.42 3.77 -15.74
C LEU A 166 -2.57 2.83 -16.09
N SER A 167 -2.29 1.54 -16.27
CA SER A 167 -3.26 0.58 -16.76
C SER A 167 -3.17 -0.76 -16.06
N VAL A 168 -4.32 -1.38 -15.82
CA VAL A 168 -4.45 -2.74 -15.29
C VAL A 168 -5.46 -3.54 -16.10
N ALA A 169 -5.16 -4.82 -16.32
CA ALA A 169 -6.09 -5.74 -16.97
C ALA A 169 -5.95 -7.15 -16.37
N PHE A 170 -7.08 -7.79 -16.08
CA PHE A 170 -7.11 -9.21 -15.76
C PHE A 170 -7.02 -10.05 -17.03
N SER A 171 -6.36 -11.20 -16.95
CA SER A 171 -6.53 -12.23 -17.98
C SER A 171 -7.98 -12.72 -18.02
N PRO A 172 -8.47 -13.25 -19.15
CA PRO A 172 -9.85 -13.74 -19.27
C PRO A 172 -10.24 -14.80 -18.23
N ASN A 173 -9.27 -15.61 -17.78
CA ASN A 173 -9.46 -16.59 -16.71
C ASN A 173 -9.30 -16.03 -15.28
N GLY A 174 -8.96 -14.74 -15.14
CA GLY A 174 -8.76 -14.03 -13.87
C GLY A 174 -7.52 -14.43 -13.06
N LYS A 175 -6.68 -15.34 -13.57
CA LYS A 175 -5.50 -15.84 -12.83
C LYS A 175 -4.33 -14.88 -12.88
N LEU A 176 -4.24 -14.05 -13.91
CA LEU A 176 -3.14 -13.13 -14.17
C LEU A 176 -3.64 -11.68 -14.15
N LEU A 177 -2.75 -10.78 -13.75
CA LEU A 177 -2.96 -9.34 -13.78
C LEU A 177 -1.80 -8.70 -14.52
N ALA A 178 -2.08 -8.04 -15.64
CA ALA A 178 -1.13 -7.22 -16.36
C ALA A 178 -1.20 -5.77 -15.88
N ILE A 179 -0.03 -5.14 -15.74
CA ILE A 179 0.15 -3.81 -15.18
C ILE A 179 1.08 -3.02 -16.09
N GLY A 180 0.62 -1.92 -16.68
CA GLY A 180 1.44 -1.01 -17.49
C GLY A 180 1.89 0.22 -16.70
N ASP A 181 3.18 0.56 -16.78
CA ASP A 181 3.76 1.66 -15.99
C ASP A 181 4.33 2.83 -16.82
N THR A 182 4.68 3.92 -16.12
CA THR A 182 5.31 5.11 -16.73
C THR A 182 6.78 4.92 -17.12
N LYS A 183 7.40 3.77 -16.86
CA LYS A 183 8.78 3.48 -17.29
C LYS A 183 8.82 2.75 -18.64
N GLY A 184 7.68 2.32 -19.15
CA GLY A 184 7.60 1.52 -20.38
C GLY A 184 7.65 0.02 -20.13
N ASP A 185 7.58 -0.38 -18.86
CA ASP A 185 7.56 -1.78 -18.47
C ASP A 185 6.10 -2.24 -18.28
N ILE A 186 5.87 -3.51 -18.58
CA ILE A 186 4.59 -4.17 -18.30
C ILE A 186 4.89 -5.32 -17.36
N HIS A 187 4.23 -5.36 -16.21
CA HIS A 187 4.42 -6.41 -15.22
C HIS A 187 3.23 -7.38 -15.23
N LEU A 188 3.53 -8.67 -15.28
CA LEU A 188 2.55 -9.74 -15.16
C LEU A 188 2.64 -10.34 -13.76
N TRP A 189 1.51 -10.38 -13.06
CA TRP A 189 1.40 -10.87 -11.70
C TRP A 189 0.38 -11.99 -11.60
N GLN A 190 0.62 -12.92 -10.69
CA GLN A 190 -0.35 -13.94 -10.32
C GLN A 190 -1.33 -13.38 -9.29
N VAL A 191 -2.63 -13.50 -9.56
CA VAL A 191 -3.69 -12.92 -8.73
C VAL A 191 -3.84 -13.65 -7.40
N SER A 192 -3.66 -14.97 -7.36
CA SER A 192 -3.93 -15.80 -6.17
C SER A 192 -2.99 -15.49 -5.01
N ASP A 193 -1.68 -15.46 -5.25
CA ASP A 193 -0.65 -15.30 -4.21
C ASP A 193 0.14 -13.98 -4.34
N GLY A 194 -0.07 -13.25 -5.42
CA GLY A 194 0.44 -11.90 -5.56
C GLY A 194 1.90 -11.89 -5.98
N LYS A 195 2.37 -12.96 -6.62
CA LYS A 195 3.76 -13.05 -7.06
C LYS A 195 3.94 -12.42 -8.44
N PRO A 196 5.03 -11.70 -8.68
CA PRO A 196 5.44 -11.30 -10.01
C PRO A 196 5.80 -12.57 -10.81
N ILE A 197 5.37 -12.63 -12.07
CA ILE A 197 5.65 -13.74 -12.98
C ILE A 197 6.70 -13.30 -14.00
N LEU A 198 6.40 -12.24 -14.74
CA LEU A 198 7.21 -11.74 -15.86
C LEU A 198 7.16 -10.23 -15.92
N THR A 199 8.20 -9.60 -16.47
CA THR A 199 8.20 -8.19 -16.85
C THR A 199 8.57 -8.06 -18.32
N TYR A 200 7.65 -7.53 -19.12
CA TYR A 200 7.86 -7.24 -20.53
C TYR A 200 8.55 -5.88 -20.65
N LYS A 201 9.79 -5.87 -21.16
CA LYS A 201 10.57 -4.64 -21.40
C LYS A 201 10.70 -4.40 -22.89
N GLY A 202 10.29 -3.23 -23.36
CA GLY A 202 10.50 -2.86 -24.77
C GLY A 202 9.86 -1.56 -25.24
N HIS A 203 8.90 -0.99 -24.51
CA HIS A 203 8.47 0.38 -24.76
C HIS A 203 9.53 1.38 -24.29
N LYS A 204 9.57 2.56 -24.92
CA LYS A 204 10.50 3.65 -24.59
C LYS A 204 9.82 4.82 -23.86
N GLY A 205 8.52 4.70 -23.62
CA GLY A 205 7.68 5.70 -22.97
C GLY A 205 6.56 5.02 -22.20
N TRP A 206 5.65 5.81 -21.66
CA TRP A 206 4.59 5.33 -20.77
C TRP A 206 3.72 4.30 -21.46
N VAL A 207 3.40 3.20 -20.78
CA VAL A 207 2.39 2.22 -21.26
C VAL A 207 1.02 2.70 -20.80
N VAL A 208 0.22 3.22 -21.72
CA VAL A 208 -1.04 3.90 -21.39
C VAL A 208 -2.19 2.92 -21.25
N SER A 209 -2.21 1.85 -22.04
CA SER A 209 -3.26 0.83 -22.02
C SER A 209 -2.68 -0.56 -22.27
N VAL A 210 -3.23 -1.56 -21.56
CA VAL A 210 -2.94 -2.98 -21.77
C VAL A 210 -4.25 -3.77 -21.90
N ALA A 211 -4.27 -4.76 -22.80
CA ALA A 211 -5.44 -5.61 -23.02
C ALA A 211 -5.04 -7.03 -23.40
N PHE A 212 -5.66 -8.04 -22.77
CA PHE A 212 -5.51 -9.43 -23.19
C PHE A 212 -6.44 -9.74 -24.36
N ASN A 213 -6.01 -10.63 -25.26
CA ASN A 213 -6.93 -11.27 -26.18
C ASN A 213 -7.91 -12.21 -25.42
N PRO A 214 -9.05 -12.59 -26.01
CA PRO A 214 -10.06 -13.44 -25.34
C PRO A 214 -9.54 -14.80 -24.85
N GLU A 215 -8.53 -15.36 -25.53
CA GLU A 215 -7.86 -16.61 -25.14
C GLU A 215 -6.83 -16.44 -24.02
N GLY A 216 -6.40 -15.20 -23.72
CA GLY A 216 -5.39 -14.88 -22.72
C GLY A 216 -3.95 -15.27 -23.10
N THR A 217 -3.70 -15.58 -24.37
CA THR A 217 -2.39 -15.98 -24.89
C THR A 217 -1.55 -14.81 -25.38
N VAL A 218 -2.19 -13.72 -25.80
CA VAL A 218 -1.55 -12.51 -26.32
C VAL A 218 -1.97 -11.29 -25.49
N LEU A 219 -1.00 -10.47 -25.13
CA LEU A 219 -1.21 -9.18 -24.49
C LEU A 219 -0.89 -8.08 -25.51
N ALA A 220 -1.81 -7.13 -25.71
CA ALA A 220 -1.55 -5.90 -26.44
C ALA A 220 -1.23 -4.77 -25.47
N SER A 221 -0.31 -3.89 -25.86
CA SER A 221 0.01 -2.68 -25.11
C SER A 221 0.15 -1.47 -26.02
N SER A 222 -0.34 -0.32 -25.57
CA SER A 222 -0.19 0.97 -26.23
C SER A 222 0.72 1.89 -25.44
N SER A 223 1.44 2.78 -26.15
CA SER A 223 2.38 3.67 -25.50
C SER A 223 2.47 5.05 -26.15
N VAL A 224 2.91 6.02 -25.34
CA VAL A 224 3.33 7.37 -25.77
C VAL A 224 4.54 7.32 -26.71
N ASP A 225 5.26 6.20 -26.77
CA ASP A 225 6.36 5.97 -27.72
C ASP A 225 5.91 5.73 -29.18
N GLN A 226 4.63 5.96 -29.48
CA GLN A 226 4.03 5.84 -30.80
C GLN A 226 4.00 4.40 -31.32
N SER A 227 3.93 3.41 -30.42
CA SER A 227 3.85 2.01 -30.79
C SER A 227 2.78 1.23 -30.06
N ILE A 228 2.26 0.22 -30.75
CA ILE A 228 1.49 -0.86 -30.15
C ILE A 228 2.37 -2.11 -30.21
N LYS A 229 2.48 -2.83 -29.10
CA LYS A 229 3.21 -4.10 -29.05
C LYS A 229 2.28 -5.25 -28.70
N LEU A 230 2.50 -6.38 -29.37
CA LEU A 230 1.84 -7.64 -29.07
C LEU A 230 2.86 -8.55 -28.41
N TRP A 231 2.50 -9.12 -27.27
CA TRP A 231 3.37 -9.94 -26.43
C TRP A 231 2.77 -11.32 -26.27
N ASP A 232 3.61 -12.33 -26.31
CA ASP A 232 3.24 -13.66 -25.87
C ASP A 232 3.20 -13.69 -24.34
N VAL A 233 2.04 -14.03 -23.78
CA VAL A 233 1.81 -13.96 -22.34
C VAL A 233 2.69 -14.96 -21.57
N SER A 234 2.97 -16.11 -22.17
CA SER A 234 3.69 -17.22 -21.51
C SER A 234 5.21 -17.04 -21.52
N THR A 235 5.76 -16.48 -22.60
CA THR A 235 7.21 -16.40 -22.82
C THR A 235 7.80 -15.03 -22.47
N GLY A 236 7.01 -13.95 -22.57
CA GLY A 236 7.57 -12.60 -22.47
C GLY A 236 7.94 -11.96 -23.81
N ASP A 237 7.87 -12.71 -24.91
CA ASP A 237 8.42 -12.27 -26.19
C ASP A 237 7.50 -11.26 -26.91
N CYS A 238 8.11 -10.23 -27.50
CA CYS A 238 7.41 -9.29 -28.36
C CYS A 238 7.16 -9.96 -29.72
N LEU A 239 5.92 -10.38 -29.97
CA LEU A 239 5.48 -11.02 -31.21
C LEU A 239 5.44 -10.04 -32.39
N ASN A 240 4.94 -8.82 -32.15
CA ASN A 240 4.84 -7.80 -33.19
C ASN A 240 4.91 -6.38 -32.61
N THR A 241 5.36 -5.43 -33.41
CA THR A 241 5.39 -4.00 -33.09
C THR A 241 4.72 -3.24 -34.24
N LEU A 242 3.56 -2.65 -33.97
CA LEU A 242 2.80 -1.84 -34.91
C LEU A 242 3.23 -0.39 -34.74
N GLN A 243 3.72 0.22 -35.81
CA GLN A 243 4.28 1.58 -35.87
C GLN A 243 4.03 2.17 -37.27
N GLY A 244 4.41 3.43 -37.49
CA GLY A 244 4.29 4.12 -38.78
C GLY A 244 3.24 5.23 -38.82
N TYR A 245 2.70 5.61 -37.66
CA TYR A 245 1.81 6.74 -37.45
C TYR A 245 2.45 7.75 -36.50
N ILE A 246 1.87 8.95 -36.41
CA ILE A 246 2.44 10.08 -35.68
C ILE A 246 1.60 10.30 -34.42
N GLY A 247 2.24 10.41 -33.25
CA GLY A 247 1.54 10.66 -31.99
C GLY A 247 1.36 9.43 -31.10
N ALA A 248 0.99 9.70 -29.84
CA ALA A 248 0.81 8.68 -28.82
C ALA A 248 -0.38 7.76 -29.10
N VAL A 249 -0.31 6.51 -28.63
CA VAL A 249 -1.45 5.59 -28.67
C VAL A 249 -2.04 5.48 -27.27
N MET A 250 -3.25 6.00 -27.10
CA MET A 250 -3.86 6.18 -25.79
C MET A 250 -4.60 4.92 -25.32
N SER A 251 -5.16 4.13 -26.24
CA SER A 251 -5.93 2.94 -25.89
C SER A 251 -5.82 1.84 -26.92
N VAL A 252 -5.91 0.59 -26.44
CA VAL A 252 -6.01 -0.63 -27.26
C VAL A 252 -7.10 -1.55 -26.70
N ALA A 253 -7.83 -2.22 -27.59
CA ALA A 253 -8.84 -3.21 -27.23
C ALA A 253 -8.89 -4.33 -28.26
N PHE A 254 -9.01 -5.59 -27.81
CA PHE A 254 -9.29 -6.71 -28.70
C PHE A 254 -10.80 -6.84 -28.93
N SER A 255 -11.18 -7.25 -30.13
CA SER A 255 -12.53 -7.72 -30.41
C SER A 255 -12.82 -9.01 -29.63
N PRO A 256 -14.10 -9.33 -29.34
CA PRO A 256 -14.46 -10.52 -28.58
C PRO A 256 -14.06 -11.86 -29.22
N ASP A 257 -13.85 -11.89 -30.54
CA ASP A 257 -13.34 -13.05 -31.28
C ASP A 257 -11.78 -13.14 -31.29
N GLY A 258 -11.10 -12.10 -30.79
CA GLY A 258 -9.64 -11.99 -30.74
C GLY A 258 -8.95 -11.73 -32.08
N ILE A 259 -9.71 -11.57 -33.17
CA ILE A 259 -9.16 -11.44 -34.54
C ILE A 259 -8.72 -10.00 -34.84
N THR A 260 -9.47 -9.03 -34.33
CA THR A 260 -9.28 -7.61 -34.63
C THR A 260 -8.82 -6.87 -33.38
N LEU A 261 -7.86 -5.96 -33.54
CA LEU A 261 -7.42 -5.04 -32.49
C LEU A 261 -7.85 -3.62 -32.88
N ALA A 262 -8.48 -2.88 -31.99
CA ALA A 262 -8.74 -1.46 -32.14
C ALA A 262 -7.72 -0.64 -31.34
N SER A 263 -7.47 0.59 -31.80
CA SER A 263 -6.58 1.54 -31.11
C SER A 263 -7.02 2.97 -31.31
N GLY A 264 -6.93 3.76 -30.24
CA GLY A 264 -7.17 5.22 -30.23
C GLY A 264 -5.84 5.99 -30.22
N HIS A 265 -5.74 7.01 -31.06
CA HIS A 265 -4.49 7.73 -31.33
C HIS A 265 -4.62 9.23 -31.08
N ALA A 266 -3.48 9.84 -30.74
CA ALA A 266 -3.35 11.30 -30.65
C ALA A 266 -3.42 12.02 -32.01
N ASP A 267 -3.33 11.28 -33.13
CA ASP A 267 -3.61 11.81 -34.48
C ASP A 267 -5.10 11.89 -34.80
N ARG A 268 -5.97 11.74 -33.79
CA ARG A 268 -7.44 11.85 -33.88
C ARG A 268 -8.11 10.70 -34.63
N THR A 269 -7.35 9.63 -34.94
CA THR A 269 -7.88 8.46 -35.64
C THR A 269 -8.14 7.30 -34.70
N VAL A 270 -9.12 6.48 -35.06
CA VAL A 270 -9.26 5.11 -34.55
C VAL A 270 -8.75 4.17 -35.63
N ARG A 271 -7.92 3.19 -35.28
CA ARG A 271 -7.38 2.21 -36.24
C ARG A 271 -7.74 0.80 -35.87
N LEU A 272 -8.13 0.02 -36.87
CA LEU A 272 -8.41 -1.41 -36.78
C LEU A 272 -7.26 -2.19 -37.38
N TRP A 273 -6.81 -3.22 -36.66
CA TRP A 273 -5.68 -4.06 -37.05
C TRP A 273 -6.08 -5.52 -37.11
N ARG A 274 -5.57 -6.25 -38.10
CA ARG A 274 -5.71 -7.70 -38.22
C ARG A 274 -4.38 -8.30 -38.65
N SER A 275 -3.92 -9.32 -37.94
CA SER A 275 -2.63 -9.99 -38.21
C SER A 275 -1.43 -9.04 -38.34
N GLY A 276 -1.45 -7.94 -37.58
CA GLY A 276 -0.39 -6.93 -37.58
C GLY A 276 -0.45 -5.89 -38.72
N GLN A 277 -1.49 -5.90 -39.54
CA GLN A 277 -1.72 -4.92 -40.59
C GLN A 277 -2.90 -4.01 -40.23
N CYS A 278 -2.79 -2.73 -40.56
CA CYS A 278 -3.89 -1.78 -40.43
C CYS A 278 -4.91 -2.05 -41.54
N ILE A 279 -6.12 -2.48 -41.18
CA ILE A 279 -7.20 -2.80 -42.13
C ILE A 279 -8.16 -1.63 -42.34
N ASN A 280 -8.29 -0.74 -41.37
CA ASN A 280 -9.15 0.44 -41.48
C ASN A 280 -8.65 1.59 -40.59
N VAL A 281 -8.84 2.83 -41.06
CA VAL A 281 -8.56 4.06 -40.32
C VAL A 281 -9.84 4.89 -40.31
N LEU A 282 -10.46 4.97 -39.13
CA LEU A 282 -11.71 5.68 -38.92
C LEU A 282 -11.41 7.14 -38.60
N HIS A 283 -11.87 8.02 -39.47
CA HIS A 283 -11.69 9.46 -39.37
C HIS A 283 -13.03 10.08 -39.01
N SER A 284 -13.13 10.69 -37.83
CA SER A 284 -14.23 11.61 -37.55
C SER A 284 -14.07 12.42 -36.26
N HIS A 285 -13.22 12.02 -35.32
CA HIS A 285 -12.94 12.81 -34.12
C HIS A 285 -12.17 14.09 -34.47
N GLU A 286 -12.43 15.15 -33.71
CA GLU A 286 -11.83 16.48 -33.92
C GLU A 286 -10.56 16.69 -33.09
N ASP A 287 -10.33 15.85 -32.08
CA ASP A 287 -9.16 15.87 -31.22
C ASP A 287 -8.72 14.44 -30.81
N ILE A 288 -7.77 14.33 -29.87
CA ILE A 288 -7.15 13.07 -29.42
C ILE A 288 -8.21 12.03 -29.07
N VAL A 289 -8.01 10.78 -29.53
CA VAL A 289 -8.87 9.65 -29.16
C VAL A 289 -8.28 8.96 -27.94
N GLU A 290 -8.94 9.10 -26.79
CA GLU A 290 -8.46 8.64 -25.49
C GLU A 290 -8.77 7.17 -25.21
N ALA A 291 -9.97 6.70 -25.54
CA ALA A 291 -10.36 5.31 -25.29
C ALA A 291 -11.10 4.66 -26.47
N VAL A 292 -10.92 3.34 -26.59
CA VAL A 292 -11.69 2.48 -27.50
C VAL A 292 -12.22 1.25 -26.77
N ALA A 293 -13.44 0.80 -27.10
CA ALA A 293 -14.03 -0.39 -26.53
C ALA A 293 -14.92 -1.12 -27.56
N PHE A 294 -14.85 -2.45 -27.61
CA PHE A 294 -15.77 -3.25 -28.41
C PHE A 294 -17.03 -3.60 -27.64
N SER A 295 -18.16 -3.67 -28.35
CA SER A 295 -19.37 -4.32 -27.86
C SER A 295 -19.17 -5.83 -27.67
N SER A 296 -19.96 -6.47 -26.81
CA SER A 296 -19.83 -7.91 -26.52
C SER A 296 -20.05 -8.83 -27.74
N LYS A 297 -20.79 -8.35 -28.75
CA LYS A 297 -20.98 -9.04 -30.04
C LYS A 297 -19.87 -8.75 -31.05
N GLY A 298 -19.02 -7.76 -30.81
CA GLY A 298 -17.90 -7.38 -31.68
C GLY A 298 -18.26 -6.61 -32.94
N ASN A 299 -19.55 -6.39 -33.22
CA ASN A 299 -20.00 -5.67 -34.42
C ASN A 299 -19.95 -4.14 -34.28
N LEU A 300 -20.00 -3.63 -33.04
CA LEU A 300 -19.86 -2.21 -32.75
C LEU A 300 -18.54 -1.92 -32.00
N LEU A 301 -17.94 -0.79 -32.34
CA LEU A 301 -16.82 -0.18 -31.62
C LEU A 301 -17.26 1.19 -31.08
N ALA A 302 -16.93 1.52 -29.84
CA ALA A 302 -17.06 2.85 -29.29
C ALA A 302 -15.68 3.51 -29.17
N SER A 303 -15.61 4.82 -29.41
CA SER A 303 -14.42 5.64 -29.16
C SER A 303 -14.79 6.92 -28.44
N SER A 304 -13.91 7.38 -27.54
CA SER A 304 -14.05 8.65 -26.82
C SER A 304 -12.85 9.55 -27.04
N SER A 305 -13.04 10.86 -26.88
CA SER A 305 -12.04 11.84 -27.27
C SER A 305 -12.06 13.09 -26.38
N ASP A 306 -10.97 13.85 -26.46
CA ASP A 306 -10.82 15.23 -25.97
C ASP A 306 -11.84 16.19 -26.63
N ASP A 307 -12.41 15.83 -27.78
CA ASP A 307 -13.48 16.58 -28.45
C ASP A 307 -14.85 16.51 -27.74
N CYS A 308 -14.88 15.96 -26.51
CA CYS A 308 -16.07 15.81 -25.66
C CYS A 308 -17.17 14.90 -26.24
N SER A 309 -16.88 14.12 -27.30
CA SER A 309 -17.82 13.22 -27.94
C SER A 309 -17.48 11.74 -27.76
N VAL A 310 -18.52 10.90 -27.74
CA VAL A 310 -18.38 9.45 -27.90
C VAL A 310 -18.94 9.05 -29.26
N ARG A 311 -18.20 8.27 -30.05
CA ARG A 311 -18.64 7.81 -31.37
C ARG A 311 -18.83 6.30 -31.38
N ILE A 312 -19.90 5.85 -32.04
CA ILE A 312 -20.18 4.43 -32.28
C ILE A 312 -19.95 4.13 -33.76
N TRP A 313 -19.17 3.09 -34.02
CA TRP A 313 -18.75 2.66 -35.34
C TRP A 313 -19.25 1.27 -35.63
N ASP A 314 -19.60 1.03 -36.89
CA ASP A 314 -19.72 -0.32 -37.42
C ASP A 314 -18.32 -0.87 -37.70
N VAL A 315 -17.99 -2.04 -37.17
CA VAL A 315 -16.64 -2.63 -37.27
C VAL A 315 -16.34 -3.15 -38.68
N ASP A 316 -17.37 -3.62 -39.40
CA ASP A 316 -17.22 -4.22 -40.72
C ASP A 316 -17.12 -3.15 -41.82
N THR A 317 -17.95 -2.10 -41.73
CA THR A 317 -17.95 -1.00 -42.72
C THR A 317 -17.00 0.14 -42.37
N GLY A 318 -16.72 0.34 -41.07
CA GLY A 318 -15.98 1.49 -40.56
C GLY A 318 -16.78 2.80 -40.55
N GLU A 319 -18.10 2.74 -40.77
CA GLU A 319 -18.95 3.92 -40.75
C GLU A 319 -19.24 4.39 -39.31
N CYS A 320 -19.21 5.70 -39.10
CA CYS A 320 -19.66 6.30 -37.84
C CYS A 320 -21.20 6.27 -37.82
N LEU A 321 -21.76 5.37 -37.02
CA LEU A 321 -23.21 5.19 -36.89
C LEU A 321 -23.85 6.29 -36.02
N ARG A 322 -23.18 6.67 -34.92
CA ARG A 322 -23.71 7.67 -33.97
C ARG A 322 -22.61 8.48 -33.31
N ILE A 323 -22.99 9.68 -32.85
CA ILE A 323 -22.20 10.59 -32.04
C ILE A 323 -23.04 10.91 -30.80
N PHE A 324 -22.49 10.65 -29.61
CA PHE A 324 -23.11 11.01 -28.34
C PHE A 324 -22.45 12.28 -27.84
N GLU A 325 -23.26 13.33 -27.74
CA GLU A 325 -22.85 14.64 -27.27
C GLU A 325 -23.45 14.91 -25.90
N GLY A 326 -22.69 15.62 -25.06
CA GLY A 326 -23.21 16.15 -23.80
C GLY A 326 -22.20 16.25 -22.68
N HIS A 327 -21.07 15.55 -22.73
CA HIS A 327 -19.94 15.84 -21.83
C HIS A 327 -19.38 17.24 -22.12
N GLU A 328 -18.84 17.88 -21.09
CA GLU A 328 -18.33 19.26 -21.17
C GLU A 328 -16.80 19.33 -21.27
N ASP A 329 -16.14 18.20 -21.12
CA ASP A 329 -14.68 18.08 -21.15
C ASP A 329 -14.27 16.66 -21.60
N THR A 330 -12.96 16.46 -21.75
CA THR A 330 -12.28 15.24 -22.21
C THR A 330 -12.86 13.96 -21.63
N ILE A 331 -13.04 12.95 -22.47
CA ILE A 331 -13.60 11.65 -22.07
C ILE A 331 -12.50 10.58 -22.08
N TRP A 332 -12.02 10.25 -20.88
CA TRP A 332 -10.86 9.40 -20.65
C TRP A 332 -11.12 7.89 -20.79
N SER A 333 -12.37 7.42 -20.61
CA SER A 333 -12.64 5.98 -20.55
C SER A 333 -14.05 5.61 -20.98
N LEU A 334 -14.16 4.45 -21.62
CA LEU A 334 -15.40 3.82 -22.08
C LEU A 334 -15.48 2.37 -21.62
N ALA A 335 -16.71 1.93 -21.32
CA ALA A 335 -17.00 0.51 -21.14
C ALA A 335 -18.40 0.18 -21.66
N PHE A 336 -18.53 -0.93 -22.38
CA PHE A 336 -19.85 -1.49 -22.69
C PHE A 336 -20.35 -2.34 -21.51
N SER A 337 -21.64 -2.26 -21.25
CA SER A 337 -22.33 -3.27 -20.45
C SER A 337 -22.31 -4.64 -21.15
N HIS A 338 -22.41 -5.73 -20.38
CA HIS A 338 -22.30 -7.09 -20.92
C HIS A 338 -23.32 -7.41 -22.05
N ASN A 339 -24.52 -6.85 -21.96
CA ASN A 339 -25.55 -7.01 -23.00
C ASN A 339 -25.35 -6.09 -24.23
N GLY A 340 -24.41 -5.15 -24.18
CA GLY A 340 -24.08 -4.22 -25.26
C GLY A 340 -25.06 -3.04 -25.42
N ASN A 341 -26.10 -2.93 -24.59
CA ASN A 341 -27.17 -1.93 -24.77
C ASN A 341 -26.86 -0.60 -24.08
N VAL A 342 -26.04 -0.64 -23.03
CA VAL A 342 -25.60 0.54 -22.28
C VAL A 342 -24.10 0.73 -22.44
N LEU A 343 -23.69 1.98 -22.64
CA LEU A 343 -22.29 2.40 -22.64
C LEU A 343 -22.06 3.36 -21.48
N ALA A 344 -20.98 3.18 -20.71
CA ALA A 344 -20.54 4.14 -19.71
C ALA A 344 -19.35 4.95 -20.22
N SER A 345 -19.31 6.25 -19.90
CA SER A 345 -18.19 7.15 -20.19
C SER A 345 -17.78 7.95 -18.95
N GLY A 346 -16.48 7.99 -18.65
CA GLY A 346 -15.90 8.82 -17.58
C GLY A 346 -15.15 10.02 -18.15
N SER A 347 -15.35 11.21 -17.57
CA SER A 347 -14.85 12.47 -18.12
C SER A 347 -14.13 13.35 -17.10
N GLU A 348 -13.32 14.27 -17.61
CA GLU A 348 -12.71 15.39 -16.90
C GLU A 348 -13.72 16.39 -16.33
N ASP A 349 -14.95 16.40 -16.85
CA ASP A 349 -16.08 17.14 -16.28
C ASP A 349 -16.56 16.61 -14.91
N LYS A 350 -15.86 15.62 -14.35
CA LYS A 350 -16.09 14.97 -13.04
C LYS A 350 -17.34 14.10 -13.00
N THR A 351 -17.98 13.86 -14.15
CA THR A 351 -19.17 13.04 -14.26
C THR A 351 -18.88 11.70 -14.94
N THR A 352 -19.75 10.74 -14.68
CA THR A 352 -19.84 9.51 -15.47
C THR A 352 -21.22 9.43 -16.09
N ARG A 353 -21.32 9.22 -17.40
CA ARG A 353 -22.60 9.14 -18.10
C ARG A 353 -22.89 7.74 -18.59
N LEU A 354 -24.16 7.37 -18.54
CA LEU A 354 -24.69 6.13 -19.09
C LEU A 354 -25.51 6.46 -20.33
N TRP A 355 -25.20 5.82 -21.44
CA TRP A 355 -25.82 6.06 -22.74
C TRP A 355 -26.57 4.83 -23.20
N ASN A 356 -27.69 5.05 -23.87
CA ASN A 356 -28.34 4.00 -24.65
C ASN A 356 -27.63 3.90 -26.01
N VAL A 357 -27.07 2.73 -26.32
CA VAL A 357 -26.27 2.52 -27.54
C VAL A 357 -27.14 2.58 -28.81
N GLU A 358 -28.40 2.19 -28.72
CA GLU A 358 -29.35 2.17 -29.84
C GLU A 358 -29.96 3.55 -30.15
N THR A 359 -30.09 4.43 -29.17
CA THR A 359 -30.69 5.76 -29.41
C THR A 359 -29.66 6.88 -29.37
N GLY A 360 -28.54 6.68 -28.68
CA GLY A 360 -27.55 7.70 -28.36
C GLY A 360 -27.97 8.66 -27.24
N ASN A 361 -29.12 8.42 -26.62
CA ASN A 361 -29.60 9.27 -25.53
C ASN A 361 -28.83 8.99 -24.23
N CYS A 362 -28.51 10.05 -23.50
CA CYS A 362 -28.01 9.95 -22.13
C CYS A 362 -29.13 9.44 -21.22
N LEU A 363 -28.95 8.25 -20.65
CA LEU A 363 -29.87 7.63 -19.72
C LEU A 363 -29.74 8.21 -18.32
N LYS A 364 -28.50 8.36 -17.82
CA LYS A 364 -28.21 8.83 -16.47
C LYS A 364 -26.86 9.54 -16.41
N ILE A 365 -26.76 10.51 -15.50
CA ILE A 365 -25.51 11.21 -15.15
C ILE A 365 -25.20 10.90 -13.69
N LEU A 366 -24.06 10.27 -13.43
CA LEU A 366 -23.57 9.93 -12.11
C LEU A 366 -22.65 11.05 -11.63
N THR A 367 -23.04 11.71 -10.55
CA THR A 367 -22.32 12.83 -9.94
C THR A 367 -21.87 12.47 -8.53
N GLY A 368 -20.65 12.88 -8.15
CA GLY A 368 -20.12 12.62 -6.80
C GLY A 368 -18.60 12.62 -6.71
N HIS A 369 -17.89 12.41 -7.82
CA HIS A 369 -16.45 12.65 -7.86
C HIS A 369 -16.14 14.15 -7.79
N THR A 370 -15.04 14.50 -7.14
CA THR A 370 -14.63 15.92 -6.98
C THR A 370 -13.57 16.35 -7.99
N ASN A 371 -13.09 15.41 -8.80
CA ASN A 371 -12.05 15.59 -9.83
C ASN A 371 -12.29 14.63 -11.01
N THR A 372 -11.47 14.74 -12.06
CA THR A 372 -11.51 13.94 -13.31
C THR A 372 -11.81 12.47 -13.07
N VAL A 373 -12.73 11.87 -13.83
CA VAL A 373 -12.98 10.42 -13.83
C VAL A 373 -12.14 9.79 -14.94
N PHE A 374 -11.04 9.13 -14.56
CA PHE A 374 -10.09 8.56 -15.52
C PHE A 374 -10.53 7.21 -16.08
N THR A 375 -11.37 6.46 -15.36
CA THR A 375 -11.64 5.06 -15.69
C THR A 375 -13.03 4.63 -15.27
N VAL A 376 -13.68 3.83 -16.12
CA VAL A 376 -14.97 3.19 -15.84
C VAL A 376 -14.90 1.70 -16.17
N SER A 377 -15.57 0.86 -15.39
CA SER A 377 -15.65 -0.57 -15.65
C SER A 377 -16.97 -1.14 -15.14
N PHE A 378 -17.59 -2.07 -15.89
CA PHE A 378 -18.79 -2.77 -15.47
C PHE A 378 -18.44 -4.08 -14.76
N SER A 379 -19.18 -4.42 -13.72
CA SER A 379 -19.15 -5.76 -13.14
C SER A 379 -19.67 -6.80 -14.13
N HIS A 380 -19.25 -8.05 -13.97
CA HIS A 380 -19.62 -9.14 -14.89
C HIS A 380 -21.14 -9.38 -14.96
N ASP A 381 -21.85 -9.22 -13.85
CA ASP A 381 -23.31 -9.33 -13.77
C ASP A 381 -24.05 -8.09 -14.32
N GLY A 382 -23.31 -7.02 -14.66
CA GLY A 382 -23.83 -5.76 -15.18
C GLY A 382 -24.68 -4.96 -14.19
N SER A 383 -24.64 -5.28 -12.89
CA SER A 383 -25.41 -4.57 -11.85
C SER A 383 -24.67 -3.35 -11.30
N THR A 384 -23.34 -3.37 -11.34
CA THR A 384 -22.46 -2.40 -10.70
C THR A 384 -21.51 -1.77 -11.70
N LEU A 385 -21.28 -0.46 -11.55
CA LEU A 385 -20.24 0.27 -12.26
C LEU A 385 -19.18 0.72 -11.26
N ALA A 386 -17.91 0.50 -11.56
CA ALA A 386 -16.78 1.08 -10.84
C ALA A 386 -16.23 2.28 -11.61
N THR A 387 -15.92 3.36 -10.89
CA THR A 387 -15.29 4.56 -11.44
C THR A 387 -14.07 4.94 -10.62
N GLY A 388 -12.93 5.22 -11.27
CA GLY A 388 -11.70 5.69 -10.63
C GLY A 388 -11.39 7.14 -11.02
N SER A 389 -10.96 7.95 -10.05
CA SER A 389 -10.83 9.40 -10.23
C SER A 389 -9.51 10.00 -9.73
N GLY A 390 -9.20 11.19 -10.26
CA GLY A 390 -8.17 12.10 -9.76
C GLY A 390 -8.44 12.63 -8.34
N ASP A 391 -9.62 12.37 -7.77
CA ASP A 391 -9.89 12.61 -6.35
C ASP A 391 -9.33 11.51 -5.43
N ARG A 392 -8.62 10.54 -6.02
CA ARG A 392 -7.94 9.42 -5.36
C ARG A 392 -8.88 8.34 -4.81
N THR A 393 -10.16 8.42 -5.19
CA THR A 393 -11.17 7.44 -4.77
C THR A 393 -11.61 6.56 -5.93
N ILE A 394 -12.16 5.40 -5.57
CA ILE A 394 -12.94 4.56 -6.47
C ILE A 394 -14.38 4.58 -5.96
N ARG A 395 -15.36 4.81 -6.83
CA ARG A 395 -16.78 4.72 -6.45
C ARG A 395 -17.44 3.54 -7.14
N LEU A 396 -18.33 2.89 -6.41
CA LEU A 396 -19.17 1.79 -6.86
C LEU A 396 -20.61 2.26 -6.91
N TRP A 397 -21.21 2.14 -8.09
CA TRP A 397 -22.54 2.64 -8.41
C TRP A 397 -23.47 1.49 -8.70
N ASP A 398 -24.65 1.51 -8.08
CA ASP A 398 -25.74 0.62 -8.45
C ASP A 398 -26.42 1.21 -9.68
N LEU A 399 -26.48 0.45 -10.77
CA LEU A 399 -27.03 0.94 -12.04
C LEU A 399 -28.55 1.08 -12.04
N LYS A 400 -29.26 0.32 -11.20
CA LYS A 400 -30.72 0.43 -11.05
C LYS A 400 -31.06 1.76 -10.39
N THR A 401 -30.42 2.08 -9.28
CA THR A 401 -30.69 3.30 -8.49
C THR A 401 -29.90 4.51 -8.96
N ALA A 402 -28.77 4.30 -9.66
CA ALA A 402 -27.77 5.31 -9.99
C ALA A 402 -27.20 6.06 -8.77
N GLN A 403 -27.16 5.38 -7.64
CA GLN A 403 -26.53 5.91 -6.43
C GLN A 403 -25.19 5.24 -6.18
N CYS A 404 -24.23 6.04 -5.70
CA CYS A 404 -22.97 5.51 -5.18
C CYS A 404 -23.28 4.82 -3.85
N PHE A 405 -23.17 3.49 -3.82
CA PHE A 405 -23.39 2.73 -2.59
C PHE A 405 -22.10 2.48 -1.82
N LYS A 406 -20.93 2.66 -2.46
CA LYS A 406 -19.63 2.49 -1.80
C LYS A 406 -18.53 3.34 -2.43
N THR A 407 -17.67 3.90 -1.57
CA THR A 407 -16.46 4.62 -1.98
C THR A 407 -15.25 3.91 -1.37
N LEU A 408 -14.34 3.43 -2.21
CA LEU A 408 -13.09 2.81 -1.79
C LEU A 408 -12.01 3.89 -1.71
N THR A 409 -11.39 4.00 -0.55
CA THR A 409 -10.29 4.94 -0.26
C THR A 409 -9.04 4.15 0.10
N GLY A 410 -7.87 4.68 -0.27
CA GLY A 410 -6.58 4.05 0.04
C GLY A 410 -5.49 4.24 -0.99
N HIS A 411 -5.79 4.82 -2.15
CA HIS A 411 -4.76 5.34 -3.06
C HIS A 411 -4.34 6.75 -2.64
N ASN A 412 -3.03 7.04 -2.72
CA ASN A 412 -2.46 8.33 -2.33
C ASN A 412 -2.28 9.29 -3.52
N HIS A 413 -2.57 8.82 -4.73
CA HIS A 413 -2.56 9.60 -5.97
C HIS A 413 -3.77 9.24 -6.84
N TRP A 414 -3.92 9.91 -7.99
CA TRP A 414 -4.96 9.68 -9.00
C TRP A 414 -5.10 8.20 -9.36
N VAL A 415 -6.32 7.67 -9.28
CA VAL A 415 -6.65 6.33 -9.74
C VAL A 415 -6.77 6.36 -11.26
N ARG A 416 -5.88 5.66 -11.96
CA ARG A 416 -5.73 5.73 -13.42
C ARG A 416 -6.51 4.66 -14.16
N SER A 417 -6.65 3.47 -13.59
CA SER A 417 -7.39 2.38 -14.21
C SER A 417 -8.04 1.49 -13.15
N VAL A 418 -9.25 1.01 -13.45
CA VAL A 418 -9.93 -0.02 -12.67
C VAL A 418 -10.39 -1.16 -13.58
N ALA A 419 -10.36 -2.39 -13.08
CA ALA A 419 -10.81 -3.56 -13.82
C ALA A 419 -11.50 -4.56 -12.89
N PHE A 420 -12.69 -5.03 -13.24
CA PHE A 420 -13.33 -6.13 -12.52
C PHE A 420 -12.69 -7.46 -12.89
N HIS A 421 -12.56 -8.34 -11.89
CA HIS A 421 -12.19 -9.72 -12.10
C HIS A 421 -13.32 -10.44 -12.87
N PRO A 422 -13.02 -11.27 -13.89
CA PRO A 422 -14.02 -11.82 -14.80
C PRO A 422 -15.07 -12.72 -14.13
N ALA A 423 -14.73 -13.39 -13.03
CA ALA A 423 -15.61 -14.35 -12.36
C ALA A 423 -15.85 -14.10 -10.86
N ARG A 424 -15.17 -13.13 -10.24
CA ARG A 424 -15.21 -12.91 -8.79
C ARG A 424 -15.60 -11.47 -8.53
N LEU A 425 -16.22 -11.21 -7.38
CA LEU A 425 -16.55 -9.85 -6.91
C LEU A 425 -15.30 -9.12 -6.38
N VAL A 426 -14.30 -9.04 -7.24
CA VAL A 426 -12.99 -8.45 -6.98
C VAL A 426 -12.74 -7.36 -8.01
N LEU A 427 -12.20 -6.23 -7.56
CA LEU A 427 -11.80 -5.11 -8.41
C LEU A 427 -10.29 -4.89 -8.28
N ALA A 428 -9.58 -4.73 -9.40
CA ALA A 428 -8.23 -4.20 -9.41
C ALA A 428 -8.27 -2.70 -9.68
N SER A 429 -7.39 -1.94 -9.04
CA SER A 429 -7.17 -0.52 -9.35
C SER A 429 -5.69 -0.18 -9.40
N SER A 430 -5.30 0.68 -10.33
CA SER A 430 -3.97 1.29 -10.38
C SER A 430 -4.02 2.78 -10.10
N SER A 431 -2.91 3.29 -9.57
CA SER A 431 -2.74 4.71 -9.33
C SER A 431 -1.32 5.20 -9.61
N GLY A 432 -1.20 6.51 -9.77
CA GLY A 432 0.07 7.21 -9.86
C GLY A 432 0.91 7.15 -8.58
N ASP A 433 0.40 6.55 -7.51
CA ASP A 433 1.15 6.27 -6.26
C ASP A 433 2.08 5.04 -6.39
N GLU A 434 2.25 4.52 -7.61
CA GLU A 434 3.08 3.35 -7.94
C GLU A 434 2.49 2.03 -7.41
N MET A 435 1.20 2.02 -7.05
CA MET A 435 0.49 0.89 -6.47
C MET A 435 -0.58 0.33 -7.38
N VAL A 436 -0.76 -0.99 -7.30
CA VAL A 436 -2.00 -1.65 -7.72
C VAL A 436 -2.67 -2.29 -6.51
N LYS A 437 -3.96 -2.11 -6.34
CA LYS A 437 -4.73 -2.68 -5.23
C LYS A 437 -5.80 -3.64 -5.75
N LEU A 438 -6.03 -4.73 -5.02
CA LEU A 438 -7.18 -5.63 -5.20
C LEU A 438 -8.17 -5.38 -4.09
N TRP A 439 -9.41 -5.18 -4.46
CA TRP A 439 -10.51 -4.88 -3.58
C TRP A 439 -11.55 -5.98 -3.64
N GLU A 440 -12.05 -6.38 -2.48
CA GLU A 440 -13.30 -7.12 -2.40
C GLU A 440 -14.45 -6.12 -2.39
N ILE A 441 -15.40 -6.27 -3.31
CA ILE A 441 -16.47 -5.28 -3.53
C ILE A 441 -17.45 -5.26 -2.33
N ASP A 442 -17.82 -6.44 -1.85
CA ASP A 442 -18.83 -6.61 -0.81
C ASP A 442 -18.43 -5.96 0.51
N THR A 443 -17.15 -6.09 0.89
CA THR A 443 -16.60 -5.50 2.11
C THR A 443 -16.02 -4.10 1.84
N GLY A 444 -15.50 -3.85 0.64
CA GLY A 444 -14.69 -2.66 0.34
C GLY A 444 -13.24 -2.81 0.79
N PHE A 445 -12.85 -4.01 1.23
CA PHE A 445 -11.53 -4.28 1.77
C PHE A 445 -10.47 -4.36 0.67
N CYS A 446 -9.34 -3.70 0.90
CA CYS A 446 -8.14 -3.89 0.08
C CYS A 446 -7.48 -5.24 0.43
N MET A 447 -7.86 -6.29 -0.27
CA MET A 447 -7.32 -7.65 -0.11
C MET A 447 -5.80 -7.72 -0.32
N ARG A 448 -5.28 -6.94 -1.28
CA ARG A 448 -3.87 -6.98 -1.61
C ARG A 448 -3.40 -5.68 -2.22
N THR A 449 -2.16 -5.34 -1.96
CA THR A 449 -1.45 -4.25 -2.61
C THR A 449 -0.22 -4.82 -3.31
N PHE A 450 -0.12 -4.59 -4.61
CA PHE A 450 1.05 -4.90 -5.42
C PHE A 450 1.94 -3.66 -5.46
N GLN A 451 3.13 -3.82 -4.89
CA GLN A 451 4.25 -2.90 -5.01
C GLN A 451 5.36 -3.65 -5.75
N GLY A 452 6.17 -2.95 -6.54
CA GLY A 452 7.32 -3.54 -7.27
C GLY A 452 8.38 -4.26 -6.42
N HIS A 453 8.17 -4.40 -5.12
CA HIS A 453 8.97 -5.27 -4.26
C HIS A 453 8.69 -6.73 -4.59
N THR A 454 9.45 -7.25 -5.54
CA THR A 454 9.45 -8.64 -6.00
C THR A 454 10.04 -9.59 -4.96
N GLY A 455 9.64 -9.53 -3.69
CA GLY A 455 10.15 -10.42 -2.65
C GLY A 455 9.70 -11.87 -2.85
N ARG A 456 10.60 -12.79 -3.20
CA ARG A 456 10.33 -14.23 -3.17
C ARG A 456 10.04 -14.66 -1.74
N SER A 457 8.79 -15.03 -1.44
CA SER A 457 8.49 -15.79 -0.22
C SER A 457 8.87 -17.25 -0.48
N TRP A 458 9.97 -17.70 0.11
CA TRP A 458 10.41 -19.10 0.01
C TRP A 458 9.47 -20.01 0.79
N THR A 459 8.53 -20.65 0.10
CA THR A 459 7.94 -21.93 0.57
C THR A 459 8.55 -23.03 -0.29
N ALA A 460 9.48 -23.79 0.28
CA ALA A 460 10.00 -24.98 -0.37
C ALA A 460 8.93 -26.09 -0.28
N THR A 461 8.18 -26.30 -1.36
CA THR A 461 7.45 -27.56 -1.57
C THR A 461 8.37 -28.47 -2.37
N ASN A 462 8.88 -29.51 -1.70
CA ASN A 462 9.56 -30.61 -2.36
C ASN A 462 8.50 -31.43 -3.12
N ASP A 463 8.40 -31.21 -4.43
CA ASP A 463 7.73 -32.15 -5.32
C ASP A 463 8.68 -33.32 -5.59
N ASN A 464 8.44 -34.43 -4.90
CA ASN A 464 8.77 -35.76 -5.42
C ASN A 464 7.46 -36.49 -5.68
N GLN A 465 7.34 -36.95 -6.92
CA GLN A 465 6.20 -37.64 -7.53
C GLN A 465 5.74 -38.87 -6.72
N ASN A 466 4.42 -39.08 -6.69
CA ASN A 466 3.83 -40.34 -7.14
C ASN A 466 2.33 -40.16 -7.44
N ASP A 467 1.94 -40.64 -8.63
CA ASP A 467 0.58 -40.85 -9.10
C ASP A 467 -0.32 -41.57 -8.09
N THR A 468 -1.60 -41.19 -8.02
CA THR A 468 -2.75 -42.06 -8.35
C THR A 468 -4.10 -41.34 -8.25
N GLN A 469 -5.03 -41.82 -9.07
CA GLN A 469 -6.38 -41.35 -9.42
C GLN A 469 -7.38 -41.12 -8.27
N ALA A 470 -8.27 -40.13 -8.43
CA ALA A 470 -9.72 -40.15 -8.11
C ALA A 470 -10.32 -38.76 -8.46
N SER A 471 -11.02 -38.61 -9.59
CA SER A 471 -12.49 -38.69 -9.79
C SER A 471 -13.31 -37.62 -9.07
N ASP A 472 -14.08 -36.90 -9.87
CA ASP A 472 -15.05 -35.85 -9.54
C ASP A 472 -15.93 -36.12 -8.32
N ASN A 473 -16.18 -35.06 -7.53
CA ASN A 473 -17.52 -34.73 -7.08
C ASN A 473 -17.64 -33.27 -6.63
N THR A 474 -18.64 -32.62 -7.21
CA THR A 474 -19.14 -31.27 -6.96
C THR A 474 -19.82 -31.12 -5.60
N SER A 475 -19.56 -30.03 -4.88
CA SER A 475 -20.61 -29.19 -4.28
C SER A 475 -20.00 -27.96 -3.61
N ASN A 476 -20.48 -26.79 -4.02
CA ASN A 476 -20.29 -25.51 -3.34
C ASN A 476 -20.67 -25.61 -1.86
N GLU A 477 -19.91 -24.96 -0.98
CA GLU A 477 -20.44 -23.95 -0.05
C GLU A 477 -19.31 -23.31 0.78
N HIS A 478 -19.50 -22.02 1.02
CA HIS A 478 -18.76 -21.09 1.87
C HIS A 478 -17.85 -21.71 2.94
N LEU A 479 -16.54 -21.42 2.89
CA LEU A 479 -15.61 -21.35 4.02
C LEU A 479 -14.21 -20.96 3.50
N LEU A 480 -13.85 -19.68 3.57
CA LEU A 480 -12.45 -19.25 3.43
C LEU A 480 -11.79 -19.35 4.82
N ASN A 481 -11.73 -20.59 5.32
CA ASN A 481 -10.93 -20.98 6.48
C ASN A 481 -9.75 -21.81 5.97
N LEU A 482 -8.60 -21.19 5.79
CA LEU A 482 -7.36 -21.89 5.43
C LEU A 482 -6.62 -22.27 6.72
N TRP A 483 -6.80 -23.52 7.14
CA TRP A 483 -6.01 -24.19 8.17
C TRP A 483 -5.08 -25.20 7.49
N GLU A 484 -3.82 -25.30 7.95
CA GLU A 484 -2.96 -26.44 7.60
C GLU A 484 -3.25 -27.60 8.57
N VAL A 485 -3.68 -28.74 8.00
CA VAL A 485 -4.29 -29.89 8.72
C VAL A 485 -3.29 -30.69 9.57
N SER A 486 -1.98 -30.38 9.54
CA SER A 486 -0.98 -31.12 10.30
C SER A 486 -0.37 -30.39 11.51
N THR A 487 -0.58 -29.08 11.70
CA THR A 487 0.14 -28.31 12.75
C THR A 487 -0.69 -27.28 13.52
N GLY A 488 -1.91 -26.93 13.09
CA GLY A 488 -2.84 -26.10 13.88
C GLY A 488 -2.37 -24.68 14.23
N GLN A 489 -1.37 -24.12 13.53
CA GLN A 489 -0.87 -22.76 13.77
C GLN A 489 -1.25 -21.81 12.63
N GLN A 490 -1.78 -20.63 12.99
CA GLN A 490 -2.19 -19.58 12.06
C GLN A 490 -0.97 -18.90 11.43
N PHE A 491 -0.91 -18.82 10.08
CA PHE A 491 -0.04 -17.87 9.39
C PHE A 491 -0.55 -16.44 9.68
N ARG A 492 0.07 -15.73 10.64
CA ARG A 492 -0.14 -14.29 10.80
C ARG A 492 0.84 -13.55 9.90
N ILE A 493 0.35 -13.06 8.76
CA ILE A 493 1.04 -12.02 8.00
C ILE A 493 0.98 -10.76 8.87
N LEU A 494 2.14 -10.33 9.36
CA LEU A 494 2.29 -9.07 10.08
C LEU A 494 2.06 -7.93 9.08
N GLN A 495 0.85 -7.35 9.09
CA GLN A 495 0.55 -6.14 8.33
C GLN A 495 0.66 -4.91 9.22
N GLY A 496 1.54 -3.99 8.85
CA GLY A 496 1.65 -2.65 9.44
C GLY A 496 0.83 -1.64 8.65
N TYR A 497 1.01 -0.36 8.97
CA TYR A 497 0.28 0.73 8.34
C TYR A 497 0.72 0.97 6.90
N THR A 498 -0.26 1.20 6.02
CA THR A 498 -0.04 1.66 4.65
C THR A 498 -0.65 3.03 4.38
N ASN A 499 -1.27 3.66 5.39
CA ASN A 499 -1.95 4.95 5.32
C ASN A 499 -1.89 5.67 6.69
N ALA A 500 -2.38 6.91 6.75
CA ALA A 500 -2.37 7.76 7.94
C ALA A 500 -3.02 7.10 9.17
N VAL A 501 -2.40 7.28 10.34
CA VAL A 501 -2.93 6.81 11.62
C VAL A 501 -3.72 7.94 12.28
N ARG A 502 -5.01 7.72 12.48
CA ARG A 502 -5.94 8.73 13.01
C ARG A 502 -6.16 8.66 14.51
N SER A 503 -6.04 7.47 15.09
CA SER A 503 -6.32 7.25 16.51
C SER A 503 -5.36 6.23 17.11
N VAL A 504 -4.90 6.51 18.32
CA VAL A 504 -3.99 5.68 19.10
C VAL A 504 -4.41 5.74 20.56
N VAL A 505 -4.46 4.60 21.25
CA VAL A 505 -4.87 4.49 22.66
C VAL A 505 -4.11 3.36 23.37
N PHE A 506 -3.78 3.58 24.65
CA PHE A 506 -3.21 2.55 25.53
C PHE A 506 -4.29 1.75 26.22
N ASN A 507 -4.04 0.47 26.46
CA ASN A 507 -4.79 -0.25 27.48
C ASN A 507 -4.33 0.16 28.89
N LEU A 508 -5.18 -0.10 29.90
CA LEU A 508 -4.90 0.27 31.30
C LEU A 508 -3.58 -0.33 31.81
N GLU A 509 -3.30 -1.59 31.45
CA GLU A 509 -2.12 -2.36 31.89
C GLU A 509 -0.81 -1.98 31.18
N GLN A 510 -0.83 -1.06 30.20
CA GLN A 510 0.36 -0.67 29.41
C GLN A 510 1.10 -1.83 28.74
N THR A 511 0.35 -2.81 28.28
CA THR A 511 0.88 -3.93 27.50
C THR A 511 0.57 -3.78 26.02
N ILE A 512 -0.54 -3.13 25.68
CA ILE A 512 -1.08 -3.05 24.32
C ILE A 512 -1.38 -1.60 23.92
N ILE A 513 -1.00 -1.23 22.70
CA ILE A 513 -1.49 -0.04 22.02
C ILE A 513 -2.50 -0.47 20.95
N ALA A 514 -3.71 0.07 20.99
CA ALA A 514 -4.64 -0.02 19.87
C ALA A 514 -4.49 1.22 19.00
N SER A 515 -4.61 1.04 17.69
CA SER A 515 -4.52 2.14 16.74
C SER A 515 -5.35 1.87 15.49
N GLY A 516 -5.93 2.93 14.95
CA GLY A 516 -6.80 2.89 13.77
C GLY A 516 -6.48 4.04 12.83
N GLY A 517 -6.68 3.81 11.53
CA GLY A 517 -6.31 4.76 10.51
C GLY A 517 -7.10 4.61 9.22
N ASP A 518 -6.56 5.21 8.16
CA ASP A 518 -7.22 5.35 6.86
C ASP A 518 -7.31 4.04 6.07
N ASP A 519 -6.60 3.01 6.49
CA ASP A 519 -6.64 1.69 5.88
C ASP A 519 -7.76 0.78 6.40
N SER A 520 -8.73 1.32 7.14
CA SER A 520 -9.90 0.63 7.72
C SER A 520 -9.59 -0.47 8.75
N ILE A 521 -8.31 -0.71 9.06
CA ILE A 521 -7.87 -1.79 9.95
C ILE A 521 -7.49 -1.20 11.31
N ILE A 522 -7.94 -1.87 12.36
CA ILE A 522 -7.49 -1.56 13.73
C ILE A 522 -6.37 -2.52 14.09
N ARG A 523 -5.25 -2.02 14.61
CA ARG A 523 -4.11 -2.84 14.99
C ARG A 523 -3.84 -2.75 16.49
N LEU A 524 -3.66 -3.93 17.09
CA LEU A 524 -3.21 -4.10 18.46
C LEU A 524 -1.72 -4.41 18.45
N TRP A 525 -0.92 -3.58 19.12
CA TRP A 525 0.53 -3.65 19.16
C TRP A 525 0.99 -4.01 20.55
N ASP A 526 1.92 -4.94 20.65
CA ASP A 526 2.61 -5.23 21.89
C ASP A 526 3.69 -4.17 22.13
N ILE A 527 3.61 -3.50 23.27
CA ILE A 527 4.49 -2.37 23.59
C ILE A 527 5.94 -2.82 23.76
N GLN A 528 6.16 -3.99 24.37
CA GLN A 528 7.48 -4.49 24.70
C GLN A 528 8.25 -4.99 23.47
N SER A 529 7.60 -5.80 22.63
CA SER A 529 8.21 -6.40 21.44
C SER A 529 8.14 -5.51 20.21
N GLY A 530 7.17 -4.59 20.15
CA GLY A 530 6.92 -3.77 18.97
C GLY A 530 6.12 -4.47 17.88
N LYS A 531 5.67 -5.71 18.11
CA LYS A 531 5.00 -6.52 17.08
C LYS A 531 3.50 -6.23 17.08
N CYS A 532 2.91 -6.25 15.89
CA CYS A 532 1.47 -6.30 15.75
C CYS A 532 0.98 -7.65 16.33
N ILE A 533 0.26 -7.59 17.45
CA ILE A 533 -0.40 -8.75 18.05
C ILE A 533 -1.51 -9.18 17.11
N ARG A 534 -2.34 -8.23 16.65
CA ARG A 534 -3.54 -8.52 15.88
C ARG A 534 -3.97 -7.35 15.01
N ALA A 535 -4.51 -7.67 13.84
CA ALA A 535 -5.22 -6.74 12.98
C ALA A 535 -6.72 -7.11 12.97
N LEU A 536 -7.57 -6.20 13.44
CA LEU A 536 -9.02 -6.33 13.49
C LEU A 536 -9.59 -5.78 12.19
N HIS A 537 -10.23 -6.67 11.43
CA HIS A 537 -10.81 -6.38 10.14
C HIS A 537 -12.33 -6.36 10.28
N GLY A 538 -12.99 -5.38 9.66
CA GLY A 538 -14.45 -5.35 9.63
C GLY A 538 -15.07 -3.97 9.38
N HIS A 539 -14.29 -2.89 9.46
CA HIS A 539 -14.73 -1.59 8.95
C HIS A 539 -14.52 -1.51 7.42
N ALA A 540 -15.42 -0.82 6.73
CA ALA A 540 -15.40 -0.60 5.28
C ALA A 540 -14.88 0.80 4.89
N GLY A 541 -14.50 1.62 5.88
CA GLY A 541 -14.00 2.98 5.71
C GLY A 541 -12.98 3.35 6.78
N GLN A 542 -12.48 4.59 6.71
CA GLN A 542 -11.42 5.08 7.60
C GLN A 542 -11.83 4.98 9.07
N VAL A 543 -10.97 4.45 9.94
CA VAL A 543 -11.24 4.40 11.38
C VAL A 543 -10.89 5.75 12.00
N TRP A 544 -11.90 6.45 12.50
CA TRP A 544 -11.74 7.80 13.05
C TRP A 544 -11.23 7.78 14.48
N GLN A 545 -11.77 6.88 15.32
CA GLN A 545 -11.38 6.79 16.72
C GLN A 545 -11.52 5.37 17.25
N VAL A 546 -10.58 4.99 18.12
CA VAL A 546 -10.62 3.76 18.92
C VAL A 546 -10.50 4.10 20.41
N ALA A 547 -11.15 3.32 21.28
CA ALA A 547 -11.04 3.46 22.73
C ALA A 547 -11.11 2.09 23.41
N PHE A 548 -10.30 1.90 24.45
CA PHE A 548 -10.43 0.73 25.33
C PHE A 548 -11.52 0.97 26.38
N SER A 549 -12.21 -0.09 26.77
CA SER A 549 -12.97 -0.06 28.02
C SER A 549 -12.02 0.07 29.22
N PRO A 550 -12.48 0.56 30.38
CA PRO A 550 -11.63 0.72 31.57
C PRO A 550 -10.93 -0.58 32.00
N LEU A 551 -11.59 -1.73 31.83
CA LEU A 551 -11.02 -3.04 32.14
C LEU A 551 -10.09 -3.58 31.03
N GLY A 552 -10.00 -2.92 29.87
CA GLY A 552 -9.14 -3.30 28.75
C GLY A 552 -9.57 -4.58 28.00
N THR A 553 -10.73 -5.16 28.35
CA THR A 553 -11.27 -6.37 27.72
C THR A 553 -11.98 -6.09 26.40
N LEU A 554 -12.56 -4.89 26.28
CA LEU A 554 -13.29 -4.45 25.10
C LEU A 554 -12.57 -3.28 24.43
N LEU A 555 -12.68 -3.21 23.11
CA LEU A 555 -12.28 -2.07 22.32
C LEU A 555 -13.50 -1.58 21.53
N ALA A 556 -13.79 -0.28 21.56
CA ALA A 556 -14.75 0.34 20.67
C ALA A 556 -14.03 1.05 19.52
N SER A 557 -14.66 1.06 18.34
CA SER A 557 -14.19 1.82 17.19
C SER A 557 -15.34 2.45 16.42
N CYS A 558 -15.12 3.65 15.89
CA CYS A 558 -16.01 4.30 14.93
C CYS A 558 -15.26 4.60 13.63
N ALA A 559 -15.97 4.49 12.52
CA ALA A 559 -15.38 4.65 11.20
C ALA A 559 -16.28 5.42 10.22
N GLU A 560 -15.73 5.71 9.04
CA GLU A 560 -16.39 6.42 7.96
C GLU A 560 -17.60 5.67 7.36
N ASP A 561 -17.66 4.36 7.58
CA ASP A 561 -18.77 3.50 7.15
C ASP A 561 -20.07 3.67 7.98
N CYS A 562 -20.15 4.72 8.81
CA CYS A 562 -21.25 5.00 9.74
C CYS A 562 -21.52 3.87 10.75
N THR A 563 -20.54 2.98 11.00
CA THR A 563 -20.67 1.92 12.00
C THR A 563 -19.83 2.19 13.25
N ILE A 564 -20.34 1.70 14.37
CA ILE A 564 -19.58 1.58 15.62
C ILE A 564 -19.46 0.10 15.94
N LYS A 565 -18.25 -0.37 16.22
CA LYS A 565 -17.98 -1.79 16.51
C LYS A 565 -17.38 -1.95 17.89
N LEU A 566 -17.86 -2.95 18.63
CA LEU A 566 -17.22 -3.43 19.84
C LEU A 566 -16.46 -4.72 19.51
N TRP A 567 -15.22 -4.78 19.96
CA TRP A 567 -14.30 -5.88 19.73
C TRP A 567 -13.90 -6.48 21.07
N ASP A 568 -13.84 -7.81 21.12
CA ASP A 568 -13.15 -8.48 22.20
C ASP A 568 -11.64 -8.40 21.96
N VAL A 569 -10.90 -7.83 22.90
CA VAL A 569 -9.45 -7.57 22.74
C VAL A 569 -8.66 -8.89 22.68
N SER A 570 -9.11 -9.92 23.40
CA SER A 570 -8.40 -11.20 23.51
C SER A 570 -8.48 -12.02 22.22
N SER A 571 -9.69 -12.19 21.67
CA SER A 571 -9.99 -12.95 20.47
C SER A 571 -9.83 -12.12 19.19
N GLY A 572 -10.09 -10.81 19.28
CA GLY A 572 -10.19 -9.90 18.14
C GLY A 572 -11.49 -10.00 17.34
N ASN A 573 -12.47 -10.74 17.86
CA ASN A 573 -13.76 -10.87 17.20
C ASN A 573 -14.58 -9.59 17.41
N CYS A 574 -15.32 -9.19 16.38
CA CYS A 574 -16.35 -8.17 16.53
C CYS A 574 -17.55 -8.79 17.27
N LEU A 575 -17.87 -8.26 18.45
CA LEU A 575 -18.98 -8.72 19.28
C LEU A 575 -20.29 -8.10 18.84
N THR A 576 -20.29 -6.80 18.60
CA THR A 576 -21.48 -6.04 18.19
C THR A 576 -21.10 -5.00 17.15
N THR A 577 -21.98 -4.83 16.16
CA THR A 577 -21.93 -3.72 15.19
C THR A 577 -23.20 -2.91 15.33
N ILE A 578 -23.05 -1.64 15.68
CA ILE A 578 -24.14 -0.68 15.84
C ILE A 578 -24.24 0.12 14.55
N THR A 579 -25.36 -0.01 13.83
CA THR A 579 -25.62 0.63 12.53
C THR A 579 -26.79 1.61 12.57
N GLU A 580 -27.34 1.91 13.75
CA GLU A 580 -28.55 2.74 13.91
C GLU A 580 -28.34 4.25 13.63
N HIS A 581 -27.20 4.64 13.06
CA HIS A 581 -26.84 6.03 12.87
C HIS A 581 -26.95 6.41 11.37
N PRO A 582 -27.82 7.37 10.99
CA PRO A 582 -27.81 7.91 9.62
C PRO A 582 -26.55 8.75 9.35
N ASP A 583 -25.93 9.26 10.42
CA ASP A 583 -24.77 10.13 10.38
C ASP A 583 -23.51 9.45 10.96
N LEU A 584 -22.35 9.86 10.47
CA LEU A 584 -21.05 9.30 10.82
C LEU A 584 -20.65 9.65 12.27
N ALA A 585 -20.23 8.65 13.05
CA ALA A 585 -19.65 8.85 14.37
C ALA A 585 -18.16 9.22 14.25
N ARG A 586 -17.81 10.45 14.64
CA ARG A 586 -16.46 11.00 14.46
C ARG A 586 -15.53 10.76 15.64
N THR A 587 -16.11 10.61 16.84
CA THR A 587 -15.40 10.44 18.10
C THR A 587 -16.20 9.54 19.04
N LEU A 588 -15.50 8.80 19.91
CA LEU A 588 -16.11 7.94 20.91
C LEU A 588 -15.24 7.86 22.18
N VAL A 589 -15.86 7.60 23.32
CA VAL A 589 -15.17 7.43 24.61
C VAL A 589 -16.02 6.60 25.57
N PHE A 590 -15.38 5.75 26.35
CA PHE A 590 -16.00 5.01 27.46
C PHE A 590 -16.08 5.89 28.71
N SER A 591 -17.13 5.73 29.52
CA SER A 591 -17.11 6.22 30.90
C SER A 591 -16.07 5.45 31.71
N HIS A 592 -15.50 6.09 32.72
CA HIS A 592 -14.48 5.48 33.59
C HIS A 592 -15.05 4.31 34.40
N ASP A 593 -16.35 4.33 34.72
CA ASP A 593 -17.07 3.22 35.35
C ASP A 593 -17.41 2.06 34.40
N GLY A 594 -17.17 2.23 33.09
CA GLY A 594 -17.33 1.20 32.07
C GLY A 594 -18.78 0.83 31.75
N LYS A 595 -19.76 1.66 32.12
CA LYS A 595 -21.19 1.41 31.84
C LYS A 595 -21.69 2.12 30.59
N LEU A 596 -21.14 3.29 30.28
CA LEU A 596 -21.59 4.13 29.18
C LEU A 596 -20.55 4.23 28.07
N LEU A 597 -21.04 4.23 26.83
CA LEU A 597 -20.29 4.61 25.65
C LEU A 597 -20.89 5.91 25.09
N ALA A 598 -20.08 6.97 25.06
CA ALA A 598 -20.46 8.24 24.44
C ALA A 598 -19.94 8.29 23.00
N THR A 599 -20.76 8.80 22.08
CA THR A 599 -20.42 8.89 20.65
C THR A 599 -20.81 10.25 20.10
N GLY A 600 -19.86 10.99 19.52
CA GLY A 600 -20.09 12.29 18.90
C GLY A 600 -20.23 12.15 17.39
N GLU A 601 -21.34 12.65 16.85
CA GLU A 601 -21.74 12.44 15.46
C GLU A 601 -21.58 13.70 14.61
N THR A 602 -21.34 13.51 13.30
CA THR A 602 -21.39 14.60 12.32
C THR A 602 -22.80 15.18 12.20
N GLY A 603 -23.81 14.40 12.60
CA GLY A 603 -25.22 14.80 12.74
C GLY A 603 -25.50 15.81 13.85
N ARG A 604 -24.46 16.41 14.48
CA ARG A 604 -24.55 17.47 15.50
C ARG A 604 -25.03 17.00 16.87
N VAL A 605 -25.02 15.69 17.08
CA VAL A 605 -25.60 15.02 18.23
C VAL A 605 -24.54 14.22 18.95
N ILE A 606 -24.70 14.08 20.26
CA ILE A 606 -23.93 13.13 21.07
C ILE A 606 -24.91 12.09 21.60
N LYS A 607 -24.59 10.81 21.47
CA LYS A 607 -25.40 9.73 22.05
C LYS A 607 -24.65 9.07 23.20
N LEU A 608 -25.38 8.80 24.29
CA LEU A 608 -24.90 7.97 25.40
C LEU A 608 -25.62 6.62 25.32
N ARG A 609 -24.84 5.56 25.27
CA ARG A 609 -25.32 4.19 25.14
C ARG A 609 -24.90 3.35 26.33
N ASP A 610 -25.75 2.45 26.75
CA ASP A 610 -25.36 1.39 27.69
C ASP A 610 -24.52 0.35 26.93
N ILE A 611 -23.39 -0.06 27.49
CA ILE A 611 -22.49 -1.00 26.82
C ILE A 611 -23.03 -2.43 26.83
N ILE A 612 -23.79 -2.80 27.86
CA ILE A 612 -24.30 -4.15 28.06
C ILE A 612 -25.52 -4.37 27.16
N THR A 613 -26.46 -3.43 27.16
CA THR A 613 -27.70 -3.55 26.37
C THR A 613 -27.55 -3.00 24.96
N GLY A 614 -26.59 -2.11 24.71
CA GLY A 614 -26.40 -1.40 23.44
C GLY A 614 -27.43 -0.28 23.20
N GLU A 615 -28.41 -0.13 24.10
CA GLU A 615 -29.50 0.83 23.95
C GLU A 615 -28.99 2.27 24.08
N CYS A 616 -29.54 3.15 23.24
CA CYS A 616 -29.31 4.58 23.38
C CYS A 616 -30.12 5.12 24.56
N LEU A 617 -29.43 5.41 25.65
CA LEU A 617 -30.04 5.94 26.87
C LEU A 617 -30.37 7.43 26.73
N ARG A 618 -29.50 8.20 26.06
CA ARG A 618 -29.62 9.66 25.93
C ARG A 618 -29.11 10.16 24.59
N ILE A 619 -29.71 11.27 24.15
CA ILE A 619 -29.34 12.02 22.96
C ILE A 619 -29.16 13.48 23.39
N LEU A 620 -27.92 13.97 23.36
CA LEU A 620 -27.57 15.36 23.70
C LEU A 620 -27.59 16.19 22.41
N GLN A 621 -28.47 17.18 22.36
CA GLN A 621 -28.66 18.06 21.22
C GLN A 621 -28.36 19.51 21.61
N GLY A 622 -27.67 20.25 20.74
CA GLY A 622 -27.38 21.67 20.97
C GLY A 622 -26.18 22.21 20.22
N HIS A 623 -25.36 21.36 19.61
CA HIS A 623 -24.39 21.80 18.61
C HIS A 623 -25.07 22.12 17.28
N THR A 624 -24.55 23.10 16.55
CA THR A 624 -25.07 23.50 15.22
C THR A 624 -24.25 22.93 14.07
N SER A 625 -23.12 22.28 14.39
CA SER A 625 -22.25 21.59 13.43
C SER A 625 -21.74 20.27 14.01
N ALA A 626 -20.89 19.57 13.25
CA ALA A 626 -20.34 18.27 13.61
C ALA A 626 -19.56 18.30 14.93
N VAL A 627 -19.81 17.32 15.79
CA VAL A 627 -19.04 17.10 17.02
C VAL A 627 -17.70 16.46 16.66
N LEU A 628 -16.59 17.06 17.11
CA LEU A 628 -15.24 16.65 16.75
C LEU A 628 -14.58 15.79 17.84
N THR A 629 -14.69 16.19 19.10
CA THR A 629 -14.19 15.41 20.25
C THR A 629 -15.15 15.44 21.41
N ILE A 630 -15.09 14.40 22.24
CA ILE A 630 -15.81 14.27 23.50
C ILE A 630 -14.88 13.67 24.56
N ALA A 631 -15.10 14.03 25.83
CA ALA A 631 -14.40 13.41 26.96
C ALA A 631 -15.29 13.45 28.22
N PHE A 632 -15.25 12.38 29.03
CA PHE A 632 -15.88 12.37 30.34
C PHE A 632 -15.02 13.10 31.37
N SER A 633 -15.67 13.72 32.35
CA SER A 633 -14.99 14.16 33.56
C SER A 633 -14.47 12.94 34.33
N PRO A 634 -13.42 13.08 35.16
CA PRO A 634 -12.85 11.96 35.93
C PRO A 634 -13.85 11.25 36.86
N ASP A 635 -14.96 11.90 37.19
CA ASP A 635 -16.06 11.37 38.02
C ASP A 635 -17.30 10.92 37.20
N ASP A 636 -17.21 10.91 35.88
CA ASP A 636 -18.25 10.58 34.90
C ASP A 636 -19.56 11.42 34.99
N ARG A 637 -19.58 12.47 35.81
CA ARG A 637 -20.78 13.33 35.99
C ARG A 637 -21.01 14.30 34.84
N TYR A 638 -19.94 14.69 34.17
CA TYR A 638 -19.99 15.65 33.09
C TYR A 638 -19.35 15.08 31.83
N LEU A 639 -19.83 15.54 30.69
CA LEU A 639 -19.22 15.30 29.39
C LEU A 639 -18.85 16.65 28.78
N ILE A 640 -17.65 16.77 28.24
CA ILE A 640 -17.29 17.89 27.37
C ILE A 640 -17.41 17.47 25.93
N SER A 641 -17.77 18.43 25.08
CA SER A 641 -17.74 18.26 23.64
C SER A 641 -17.19 19.49 22.94
N SER A 642 -16.42 19.23 21.88
CA SER A 642 -15.91 20.23 20.95
C SER A 642 -16.57 20.06 19.58
N SER A 643 -16.78 21.16 18.85
CA SER A 643 -17.53 21.11 17.59
C SER A 643 -16.99 22.10 16.56
N ARG A 644 -17.31 21.79 15.29
CA ARG A 644 -17.07 22.67 14.14
C ARG A 644 -17.90 23.96 14.19
N ASP A 645 -18.88 24.06 15.08
CA ASP A 645 -19.61 25.31 15.34
C ASP A 645 -18.83 26.34 16.17
N LYS A 646 -17.56 26.08 16.49
CA LYS A 646 -16.68 26.93 17.30
C LYS A 646 -17.15 27.05 18.75
N THR A 647 -17.80 26.01 19.28
CA THR A 647 -18.18 25.97 20.69
C THR A 647 -17.59 24.77 21.42
N VAL A 648 -17.32 24.97 22.72
CA VAL A 648 -17.09 23.89 23.68
C VAL A 648 -18.26 23.88 24.66
N LYS A 649 -18.88 22.71 24.84
CA LYS A 649 -20.06 22.55 25.72
C LYS A 649 -19.78 21.56 26.84
N ILE A 650 -20.35 21.83 28.01
CA ILE A 650 -20.36 20.91 29.16
C ILE A 650 -21.78 20.41 29.35
N TRP A 651 -21.93 19.10 29.42
CA TRP A 651 -23.20 18.41 29.56
C TRP A 651 -23.26 17.65 30.89
N ASP A 652 -24.44 17.61 31.50
CA ASP A 652 -24.75 16.68 32.58
C ASP A 652 -25.01 15.29 31.99
N THR A 653 -24.26 14.26 32.41
CA THR A 653 -24.39 12.91 31.84
C THR A 653 -25.66 12.18 32.30
N LYS A 654 -26.25 12.60 33.43
CA LYS A 654 -27.44 11.97 34.03
C LYS A 654 -28.72 12.50 33.40
N ASN A 655 -28.83 13.82 33.29
CA ASN A 655 -30.04 14.48 32.78
C ASN A 655 -29.95 14.86 31.30
N GLY A 656 -28.73 15.04 30.77
CA GLY A 656 -28.48 15.39 29.37
C GLY A 656 -28.52 16.89 29.07
N ASP A 657 -28.63 17.72 30.10
CA ASP A 657 -28.73 19.17 29.95
C ASP A 657 -27.35 19.79 29.62
N CYS A 658 -27.36 20.80 28.75
CA CYS A 658 -26.18 21.64 28.52
C CYS A 658 -26.03 22.64 29.68
N LEU A 659 -25.00 22.46 30.51
CA LEU A 659 -24.76 23.27 31.70
C LEU A 659 -24.04 24.58 31.39
N GLN A 660 -23.03 24.51 30.51
CA GLN A 660 -22.22 25.66 30.11
C GLN A 660 -21.87 25.56 28.62
N THR A 661 -21.77 26.71 27.96
CA THR A 661 -21.30 26.84 26.58
C THR A 661 -20.25 27.93 26.52
N LEU A 662 -19.11 27.62 25.93
CA LEU A 662 -18.09 28.58 25.53
C LEU A 662 -18.19 28.80 24.02
N ASP A 663 -18.60 29.98 23.59
CA ASP A 663 -18.88 30.35 22.19
C ASP A 663 -18.01 31.51 21.66
N THR A 664 -17.12 32.04 22.49
CA THR A 664 -16.22 33.16 22.16
C THR A 664 -14.96 32.75 21.39
N LEU A 665 -14.96 31.55 20.78
CA LEU A 665 -13.75 30.95 20.22
C LEU A 665 -13.44 31.47 18.80
N PRO A 666 -12.16 31.73 18.49
CA PRO A 666 -11.77 32.34 17.22
C PRO A 666 -11.88 31.39 16.03
N SER A 667 -11.79 30.07 16.26
CA SER A 667 -11.77 29.03 15.24
C SER A 667 -12.47 27.76 15.72
N VAL A 668 -12.61 26.78 14.82
CA VAL A 668 -13.16 25.46 15.12
C VAL A 668 -12.32 24.78 16.19
N THR A 669 -12.94 24.17 17.19
CA THR A 669 -12.20 23.44 18.23
C THR A 669 -11.85 22.04 17.73
N SER A 670 -10.56 21.74 17.59
CA SER A 670 -10.06 20.47 17.05
C SER A 670 -10.04 19.36 18.09
N ASN A 671 -9.70 19.68 19.34
CA ASN A 671 -9.68 18.72 20.45
C ASN A 671 -9.87 19.42 21.81
N ALA A 672 -10.44 18.72 22.79
CA ALA A 672 -10.71 19.21 24.13
C ALA A 672 -10.63 18.04 25.14
N THR A 673 -9.99 18.27 26.28
CA THR A 673 -9.83 17.30 27.37
C THR A 673 -10.05 17.97 28.73
N PHE A 674 -10.56 17.20 29.70
CA PHE A 674 -10.52 17.60 31.09
C PHE A 674 -9.08 17.49 31.62
N MET A 675 -8.70 18.43 32.48
CA MET A 675 -7.48 18.30 33.27
C MET A 675 -7.76 17.40 34.47
N PRO A 676 -7.01 16.31 34.67
CA PRO A 676 -7.14 15.48 35.85
C PRO A 676 -6.92 16.30 37.12
N MET A 677 -7.72 16.03 38.16
CA MET A 677 -7.61 16.63 39.49
C MET A 677 -7.79 18.16 39.57
N GLN A 678 -8.13 18.84 38.47
CA GLN A 678 -8.30 20.29 38.40
C GLN A 678 -9.61 20.69 37.73
N PRO A 679 -10.23 21.83 38.10
CA PRO A 679 -11.46 22.31 37.48
C PRO A 679 -11.20 23.03 36.14
N HIS A 680 -10.28 22.52 35.34
CA HIS A 680 -9.88 23.12 34.06
C HIS A 680 -10.16 22.19 32.88
N ILE A 681 -10.46 22.80 31.73
CA ILE A 681 -10.53 22.16 30.43
C ILE A 681 -9.40 22.74 29.58
N ALA A 682 -8.60 21.85 28.99
CA ALA A 682 -7.59 22.21 28.01
C ALA A 682 -8.13 21.86 26.62
N PHE A 683 -8.03 22.80 25.67
CA PHE A 683 -8.50 22.55 24.32
C PHE A 683 -7.69 23.34 23.29
N CYS A 684 -7.64 22.81 22.08
CA CYS A 684 -6.99 23.44 20.94
C CYS A 684 -8.02 23.83 19.89
N CYS A 685 -7.79 24.96 19.24
CA CYS A 685 -8.58 25.38 18.08
C CYS A 685 -7.79 25.10 16.79
N GLY A 686 -8.46 25.15 15.64
CA GLY A 686 -7.87 25.11 14.30
C GLY A 686 -7.10 26.40 14.00
N ASN A 687 -6.15 26.70 14.87
CA ASN A 687 -5.16 27.75 14.81
C ASN A 687 -3.90 27.23 15.56
N LYS A 688 -2.92 28.11 15.74
CA LYS A 688 -1.64 27.77 16.37
C LYS A 688 -1.70 27.75 17.90
N SER A 689 -2.86 27.97 18.50
CA SER A 689 -3.00 28.33 19.91
C SER A 689 -3.82 27.32 20.70
N ILE A 690 -3.57 27.33 22.00
CA ILE A 690 -4.15 26.40 22.96
C ILE A 690 -4.76 27.22 24.07
N TYR A 691 -5.85 26.70 24.63
CA TYR A 691 -6.71 27.47 25.50
C TYR A 691 -7.01 26.68 26.76
N ARG A 692 -7.12 27.44 27.84
CA ARG A 692 -7.50 26.98 29.16
C ARG A 692 -8.83 27.62 29.54
N TRP A 693 -9.76 26.79 29.98
CA TRP A 693 -11.04 27.23 30.50
C TRP A 693 -11.28 26.67 31.90
N ASN A 694 -11.48 27.54 32.88
CA ASN A 694 -11.80 27.17 34.24
C ASN A 694 -13.33 27.09 34.41
N ILE A 695 -13.80 25.91 34.77
CA ILE A 695 -15.23 25.57 34.83
C ILE A 695 -15.94 26.30 36.00
N LYS A 696 -15.20 26.61 37.08
CA LYS A 696 -15.77 27.18 38.31
C LYS A 696 -15.98 28.68 38.24
N ASN A 697 -15.02 29.42 37.68
CA ASN A 697 -15.06 30.88 37.61
C ASN A 697 -15.32 31.42 36.20
N GLY A 698 -15.32 30.56 35.17
CA GLY A 698 -15.53 30.93 33.77
C GLY A 698 -14.31 31.61 33.12
N GLU A 699 -13.16 31.61 33.79
CA GLU A 699 -11.94 32.25 33.28
C GLU A 699 -11.41 31.53 32.04
N PHE A 700 -11.07 32.31 31.02
CA PHE A 700 -10.60 31.86 29.72
C PHE A 700 -9.23 32.49 29.43
N ILE A 701 -8.22 31.65 29.24
CA ILE A 701 -6.82 32.08 29.05
C ILE A 701 -6.28 31.45 27.76
N PRO A 702 -5.80 32.25 26.80
CA PRO A 702 -5.00 31.75 25.69
C PRO A 702 -3.56 31.48 26.17
N GLU A 703 -3.11 30.24 26.02
CA GLU A 703 -1.72 29.86 26.29
C GLU A 703 -0.86 30.25 25.08
N HIS A 704 0.23 30.98 25.32
CA HIS A 704 1.15 31.45 24.28
C HIS A 704 2.15 30.36 23.90
N ILE A 705 1.66 29.34 23.18
CA ILE A 705 2.48 28.21 22.73
C ILE A 705 2.56 28.27 21.20
N SER A 706 3.76 28.46 20.68
CA SER A 706 3.98 28.61 19.24
C SER A 706 4.14 27.25 18.57
N HIS A 707 3.05 26.69 18.06
CA HIS A 707 3.13 25.73 16.96
C HIS A 707 3.29 26.47 15.63
N ASP A 708 4.05 25.88 14.71
CA ASP A 708 4.25 26.47 13.38
C ASP A 708 3.07 26.20 12.43
N GLY A 709 2.20 25.25 12.81
CA GLY A 709 0.96 24.89 12.12
C GLY A 709 -0.24 24.79 13.07
N ASN A 710 -1.40 24.35 12.55
CA ASN A 710 -2.59 24.19 13.39
C ASN A 710 -2.40 23.05 14.40
N VAL A 711 -2.84 23.28 15.64
CA VAL A 711 -2.85 22.25 16.68
C VAL A 711 -4.07 21.34 16.48
N LEU A 712 -3.81 20.05 16.31
CA LEU A 712 -4.84 19.06 15.99
C LEU A 712 -5.25 18.21 17.19
N THR A 713 -4.34 18.02 18.15
CA THR A 713 -4.56 17.14 19.30
C THR A 713 -3.87 17.67 20.55
N ILE A 714 -4.46 17.37 21.70
CA ILE A 714 -3.96 17.69 23.03
C ILE A 714 -4.25 16.52 23.98
N ALA A 715 -3.35 16.25 24.91
CA ALA A 715 -3.55 15.25 25.96
C ALA A 715 -2.91 15.72 27.26
N ALA A 716 -3.57 15.43 28.38
CA ALA A 716 -3.04 15.64 29.72
C ALA A 716 -2.44 14.34 30.26
N ASP A 717 -1.40 14.46 31.09
CA ASP A 717 -0.90 13.34 31.87
C ASP A 717 -1.87 12.99 33.02
N PRO A 718 -1.79 11.78 33.61
CA PRO A 718 -2.71 11.34 34.65
C PRO A 718 -2.75 12.24 35.90
N GLU A 719 -1.66 12.93 36.22
CA GLU A 719 -1.56 13.84 37.37
C GLU A 719 -2.07 15.26 37.05
N GLY A 720 -2.27 15.59 35.77
CA GLY A 720 -2.69 16.92 35.31
C GLY A 720 -1.62 18.00 35.50
N ILE A 721 -0.35 17.60 35.55
CA ILE A 721 0.82 18.48 35.66
C ILE A 721 1.39 18.77 34.27
N LEU A 722 1.46 17.75 33.42
CA LEU A 722 2.03 17.84 32.08
C LEU A 722 0.92 17.78 31.04
N VAL A 723 1.07 18.57 30.00
CA VAL A 723 0.20 18.52 28.83
C VAL A 723 1.07 18.45 27.58
N ALA A 724 0.63 17.65 26.64
CA ALA A 724 1.27 17.49 25.35
C ALA A 724 0.32 17.88 24.22
N SER A 725 0.82 18.58 23.21
CA SER A 725 0.09 18.85 21.98
C SER A 725 0.89 18.57 20.74
N ALA A 726 0.16 18.35 19.65
CA ALA A 726 0.73 18.12 18.35
C ALA A 726 -0.21 18.59 17.24
N GLY A 727 0.34 18.80 16.06
CA GLY A 727 -0.39 19.40 14.95
C GLY A 727 0.17 19.15 13.56
N GLU A 728 -0.12 20.09 12.67
CA GLU A 728 0.29 20.04 11.26
C GLU A 728 1.80 20.18 11.06
N ASP A 729 2.52 20.73 12.04
CA ASP A 729 3.97 20.96 12.04
C ASP A 729 4.82 19.72 12.35
N ALA A 730 4.18 18.56 12.56
CA ALA A 730 4.83 17.28 12.88
C ALA A 730 5.68 17.29 14.17
N GLN A 731 5.49 18.28 15.04
CA GLN A 731 6.16 18.40 16.33
C GLN A 731 5.21 18.08 17.48
N ILE A 732 5.76 17.52 18.55
CA ILE A 732 5.07 17.32 19.82
C ILE A 732 5.69 18.26 20.85
N ASN A 733 4.91 19.15 21.44
CA ASN A 733 5.36 19.99 22.55
C ASN A 733 4.81 19.43 23.86
N ILE A 734 5.68 19.25 24.86
CA ILE A 734 5.30 18.94 26.25
C ILE A 734 5.56 20.18 27.09
N TRP A 735 4.58 20.61 27.88
CA TRP A 735 4.72 21.75 28.79
C TRP A 735 4.15 21.47 30.18
N ASP A 736 4.57 22.30 31.11
CA ASP A 736 4.02 22.36 32.46
C ASP A 736 2.70 23.13 32.43
N TRP A 737 1.64 22.53 32.97
CA TRP A 737 0.31 23.13 32.98
C TRP A 737 0.16 24.31 33.96
N GLN A 738 0.98 24.36 35.01
CA GLN A 738 0.94 25.44 35.99
C GLN A 738 1.71 26.66 35.51
N THR A 739 2.88 26.48 34.90
CA THR A 739 3.73 27.60 34.46
C THR A 739 3.48 28.02 33.01
N GLY A 740 2.98 27.12 32.16
CA GLY A 740 2.83 27.34 30.72
C GLY A 740 4.14 27.19 29.94
N ASP A 741 5.23 26.80 30.60
CA ASP A 741 6.55 26.67 29.96
C ASP A 741 6.68 25.35 29.20
N VAL A 742 7.21 25.42 27.98
CA VAL A 742 7.57 24.24 27.19
C VAL A 742 8.78 23.55 27.81
N ILE A 743 8.58 22.32 28.29
CA ILE A 743 9.59 21.48 28.93
C ILE A 743 10.42 20.75 27.87
N SER A 744 9.77 20.22 26.84
CA SER A 744 10.46 19.49 25.77
C SER A 744 9.69 19.53 24.46
N ASN A 745 10.44 19.44 23.35
CA ASN A 745 9.93 19.33 22.00
C ASN A 745 10.41 18.01 21.40
N LEU A 746 9.47 17.17 20.97
CA LEU A 746 9.74 15.87 20.37
C LEU A 746 9.62 15.99 18.86
N VAL A 747 10.75 15.77 18.18
CA VAL A 747 10.85 15.79 16.73
C VAL A 747 11.11 14.37 16.23
N GLY A 748 10.35 13.93 15.22
CA GLY A 748 10.61 12.65 14.57
C GLY A 748 9.50 12.13 13.66
N HIS A 749 8.32 12.73 13.70
CA HIS A 749 7.33 12.55 12.64
C HIS A 749 7.68 13.39 11.41
N THR A 750 7.30 12.93 10.22
CA THR A 750 7.49 13.67 8.96
C THR A 750 6.19 14.20 8.38
N GLY A 751 5.07 14.01 9.08
CA GLY A 751 3.75 14.46 8.66
C GLY A 751 2.89 14.85 9.87
N SER A 752 1.74 15.47 9.57
CA SER A 752 0.80 15.97 10.58
C SER A 752 0.41 14.90 11.59
N ILE A 753 0.38 15.26 12.86
CA ILE A 753 0.05 14.36 13.96
C ILE A 753 -1.44 14.51 14.28
N TYR A 754 -2.20 13.43 14.15
CA TYR A 754 -3.66 13.45 14.31
C TYR A 754 -4.11 13.12 15.73
N THR A 755 -3.30 12.37 16.47
CA THR A 755 -3.65 11.85 17.79
C THR A 755 -2.42 11.77 18.68
N LEU A 756 -2.63 12.07 19.95
CA LEU A 756 -1.61 12.00 20.99
C LEU A 756 -2.26 11.54 22.30
N VAL A 757 -1.62 10.64 23.04
CA VAL A 757 -2.14 10.12 24.31
C VAL A 757 -1.02 9.79 25.28
N PHE A 758 -1.20 10.12 26.55
CA PHE A 758 -0.33 9.66 27.64
C PHE A 758 -0.69 8.24 28.06
N SER A 759 0.31 7.46 28.44
CA SER A 759 0.09 6.19 29.11
C SER A 759 -0.59 6.40 30.49
N PRO A 760 -1.35 5.43 31.01
CA PRO A 760 -1.98 5.50 32.34
C PRO A 760 -1.07 5.84 33.54
N HIS A 761 0.25 5.66 33.41
CA HIS A 761 1.25 5.97 34.44
C HIS A 761 2.03 7.25 34.12
N GLY A 762 1.71 7.95 33.02
CA GLY A 762 2.35 9.20 32.60
C GLY A 762 3.77 9.07 32.05
N SER A 763 4.38 7.87 32.07
CA SER A 763 5.78 7.69 31.64
C SER A 763 6.00 7.66 30.13
N LEU A 764 4.97 7.33 29.36
CA LEU A 764 5.04 7.18 27.90
C LEU A 764 4.00 8.07 27.21
N ILE A 765 4.32 8.48 25.99
CA ILE A 765 3.40 9.16 25.06
C ILE A 765 3.33 8.34 23.78
N ALA A 766 2.13 8.10 23.26
CA ALA A 766 1.95 7.53 21.94
C ALA A 766 1.34 8.57 20.98
N SER A 767 1.84 8.61 19.75
CA SER A 767 1.37 9.51 18.70
C SER A 767 1.09 8.77 17.40
N GLY A 768 0.04 9.17 16.70
CA GLY A 768 -0.32 8.67 15.36
C GLY A 768 -0.28 9.79 14.34
N SER A 769 0.33 9.55 13.18
CA SER A 769 0.61 10.58 12.19
C SER A 769 0.18 10.19 10.78
N ARG A 770 0.05 11.22 9.94
CA ARG A 770 -0.08 11.13 8.49
C ARG A 770 1.09 10.43 7.81
N ASP A 771 2.25 10.36 8.46
CA ASP A 771 3.44 9.67 7.96
C ASP A 771 3.37 8.12 8.04
N GLU A 772 2.16 7.58 8.30
CA GLU A 772 1.89 6.14 8.35
C GLU A 772 2.59 5.44 9.54
N THR A 773 2.95 6.20 10.58
CA THR A 773 3.59 5.65 11.77
C THR A 773 2.82 5.92 13.06
N VAL A 774 2.93 4.96 13.98
CA VAL A 774 2.72 5.20 15.40
C VAL A 774 4.08 5.32 16.06
N LYS A 775 4.32 6.36 16.85
CA LYS A 775 5.55 6.50 17.64
C LYS A 775 5.25 6.44 19.13
N LEU A 776 6.16 5.82 19.87
CA LEU A 776 6.17 5.74 21.31
C LEU A 776 7.35 6.53 21.84
N TRP A 777 7.07 7.45 22.75
CA TRP A 777 8.03 8.39 23.30
C TRP A 777 8.13 8.22 24.80
N ASN A 778 9.31 8.47 25.35
CA ASN A 778 9.48 8.65 26.78
C ASN A 778 9.02 10.07 27.16
N ALA A 779 8.04 10.19 28.05
CA ALA A 779 7.48 11.49 28.42
C ALA A 779 8.49 12.40 29.15
N LYS A 780 9.47 11.81 29.84
CA LYS A 780 10.47 12.54 30.64
C LYS A 780 11.70 12.92 29.85
N THR A 781 12.21 12.02 29.00
CA THR A 781 13.44 12.27 28.22
C THR A 781 13.15 12.85 26.84
N GLY A 782 11.93 12.68 26.33
CA GLY A 782 11.54 13.07 24.97
C GLY A 782 12.07 12.15 23.86
N GLU A 783 12.78 11.08 24.21
CA GLU A 783 13.32 10.16 23.22
C GLU A 783 12.23 9.28 22.60
N CYS A 784 12.29 9.09 21.27
CA CYS A 784 11.47 8.11 20.57
C CYS A 784 11.97 6.69 20.91
N ILE A 785 11.24 5.99 21.76
CA ILE A 785 11.53 4.60 22.16
C ILE A 785 11.29 3.66 20.98
N ARG A 786 10.20 3.87 20.22
CA ARG A 786 9.80 2.94 19.15
C ARG A 786 8.96 3.62 18.08
N THR A 787 9.12 3.15 16.84
CA THR A 787 8.22 3.47 15.72
C THR A 787 7.58 2.17 15.24
N TYR A 788 6.24 2.10 15.23
CA TYR A 788 5.46 1.00 14.70
C TYR A 788 5.03 1.32 13.26
N ARG A 789 5.54 0.53 12.31
CA ARG A 789 5.22 0.56 10.87
C ARG A 789 5.61 -0.76 10.22
N GLU A 790 5.20 -1.01 8.97
CA GLU A 790 5.84 -2.09 8.20
C GLU A 790 7.32 -1.76 7.97
N PRO A 791 8.23 -2.72 8.19
CA PRO A 791 9.63 -2.52 7.85
C PRO A 791 9.74 -2.46 6.31
N ARG A 792 10.29 -1.35 5.82
CA ARG A 792 10.56 -1.20 4.39
C ARG A 792 11.59 -2.25 3.95
N PRO A 793 11.63 -2.67 2.67
CA PRO A 793 12.49 -3.76 2.22
C PRO A 793 13.98 -3.59 2.56
N TYR A 794 14.44 -2.35 2.67
CA TYR A 794 15.83 -1.99 2.99
C TYR A 794 15.96 -1.24 4.32
N GLU A 795 15.02 -1.45 5.25
CA GLU A 795 15.02 -0.81 6.57
C GLU A 795 16.36 -0.98 7.30
N GLY A 796 17.05 0.12 7.55
CA GLY A 796 18.34 0.12 8.24
C GLY A 796 19.52 -0.40 7.40
N LEU A 797 19.35 -0.59 6.08
CA LEU A 797 20.46 -0.87 5.17
C LEU A 797 21.44 0.31 5.19
N ASN A 798 22.64 0.10 5.73
CA ASN A 798 23.66 1.15 5.79
C ASN A 798 24.39 1.25 4.45
N ILE A 799 24.22 2.37 3.74
CA ILE A 799 24.91 2.65 2.47
C ILE A 799 25.92 3.81 2.58
N SER A 800 26.33 4.19 3.81
CA SER A 800 27.31 5.24 4.05
C SER A 800 28.60 5.02 3.28
N GLU A 801 29.01 6.03 2.51
CA GLU A 801 30.21 6.01 1.67
C GLU A 801 30.26 4.84 0.65
N ALA A 802 29.12 4.23 0.32
CA ALA A 802 29.06 3.25 -0.74
C ALA A 802 29.32 3.92 -2.10
N THR A 803 30.19 3.29 -2.90
CA THR A 803 30.57 3.76 -4.24
C THR A 803 29.96 2.86 -5.32
N GLY A 804 29.79 3.39 -6.54
CA GLY A 804 29.20 2.65 -7.67
C GLY A 804 27.67 2.69 -7.76
N LEU A 805 26.99 3.23 -6.75
CA LEU A 805 25.57 3.60 -6.80
C LEU A 805 25.40 5.00 -7.42
N THR A 806 24.44 5.16 -8.32
CA THR A 806 24.07 6.50 -8.83
C THR A 806 23.28 7.28 -7.77
N ALA A 807 23.21 8.61 -7.88
CA ALA A 807 22.42 9.43 -6.96
C ALA A 807 20.95 8.96 -6.90
N ALA A 808 20.34 8.72 -8.06
CA ALA A 808 18.97 8.19 -8.15
C ALA A 808 18.81 6.81 -7.48
N GLN A 809 19.84 5.94 -7.54
CA GLN A 809 19.81 4.66 -6.82
C GLN A 809 19.90 4.85 -5.30
N LYS A 810 20.71 5.79 -4.82
CA LYS A 810 20.80 6.11 -3.39
C LYS A 810 19.49 6.66 -2.85
N ASP A 811 18.93 7.68 -3.50
CA ASP A 811 17.64 8.27 -3.12
C ASP A 811 16.54 7.21 -3.06
N LYS A 812 16.56 6.28 -4.01
CA LYS A 812 15.65 5.14 -4.04
C LYS A 812 15.87 4.14 -2.90
N LEU A 813 17.12 3.81 -2.57
CA LEU A 813 17.38 2.92 -1.43
C LEU A 813 16.94 3.58 -0.12
N ILE A 814 17.17 4.88 0.02
CA ILE A 814 16.77 5.68 1.18
C ILE A 814 15.24 5.73 1.30
N SER A 815 14.51 5.94 0.18
CA SER A 815 13.04 5.88 0.21
C SER A 815 12.52 4.51 0.64
N LEU A 816 13.24 3.44 0.29
CA LEU A 816 12.98 2.06 0.72
C LEU A 816 13.57 1.67 2.08
N GLY A 817 14.03 2.64 2.88
CA GLY A 817 14.41 2.46 4.29
C GLY A 817 15.91 2.39 4.56
N ALA A 818 16.76 2.56 3.54
CA ALA A 818 18.21 2.62 3.73
C ALA A 818 18.64 3.91 4.46
N ILE A 819 19.79 3.84 5.11
CA ILE A 819 20.38 4.94 5.88
C ILE A 819 21.72 5.32 5.25
N GLU A 820 21.91 6.63 5.04
CA GLU A 820 23.19 7.21 4.66
C GLU A 820 23.57 8.25 5.73
N VAL A 821 24.54 7.91 6.57
CA VAL A 821 25.17 8.86 7.51
C VAL A 821 26.40 9.43 6.82
N GLN A 822 26.44 10.74 6.64
CA GLN A 822 27.69 11.46 6.35
C GLN A 822 28.45 11.54 7.68
N LEU A 823 29.61 10.87 7.76
CA LEU A 823 30.51 10.93 8.91
C LEU A 823 31.39 12.18 8.86
#